data_AF-A0A1F7FDB8-F1
#
_entry.id   AF-A0A1F7FDB8-F1
#
_cell.length_a   1.000
_cell.length_b   1.000
_cell.length_c   1.000
_cell.angle_alpha   90.00
_cell.angle_beta   90.00
_cell.angle_gamma   90.00
#
_symmetry.space_group_name_H-M   'P 1'
#
loop_
_entity.id
_entity.type
_entity.pdbx_description
1 polymer ?
#
loop_
_entity_poly.entity_id
_entity_poly.type
_entity_poly.pdbx_seq_one_letter_code
_entity_poly.pdbx_strand_id
1 'polypeptide(L)'
;MRQCVLSLFLLSSIACAGGLTGHTGTNIDIYCAEFTPEMVTYLKTLNAKWNLNSGWSKYRTITFGNSITVDGNHWSPLANNVTGIANATDINAFKDSTINLGTWIANGKVAESGRTIQWVSKQVASALSNRKPMFAVIMIGTNDISISHPPADQCEPSNDCWGDTVHYKQITDQLINVGVIPIITTIPPIDFSLMGNASNREPALRAYNNNLRTFAENHKFPLIDLHRWSDDHGPVSALLGDWAHPSGCSDGSASFSDNCLDGGSSGGLQNVRNYMIIMAVNDLIRYVVFNEPVPVDTIPPGVVTNLSAITGAGNGTVVLSWTAPGSDSTGGRYVRSLDIRYSQSNITEQNFSSLPRLPNIPKPVLSGTLQSMNVLNLTPGQTYYFAMKAADRTDTSALSNVASVQARSGLPLVKDSVRLDAYQDTYFKKNETDNKGGLAWLSLSSAYNGITYLRFDMSVCTKMPDSAVIVLQPCEWGATTFQYTTVIRPVTKAMTEDAFFAGGPIAFWLGNALEYPSASYTGPYNGQTKYYFPVAREAIQMYAQGTAYGLAIINTDSANAANQFWSKDRGAAESPYMIVYSGLDNVSAEQPDDFSVGPAILTVMPNPFNPSTTITISNCKSHIAEEELKIYNVKGEMVDDLSLLINNAEFPIRNSIIWDASRRQSGVYVVKAKIGGQVLTKTITFLK
;
A
#
# COMPACT_ATOMS: atom_id res chain seq x y z
N MET A 1 2.75 -47.96 27.38
CA MET A 1 4.08 -48.41 26.89
C MET A 1 3.97 -48.70 25.40
N ARG A 2 4.24 -47.71 24.54
CA ARG A 2 4.52 -47.92 23.10
C ARG A 2 5.74 -47.09 22.77
N GLN A 3 6.88 -47.55 23.26
CA GLN A 3 8.18 -47.23 22.67
C GLN A 3 8.15 -47.81 21.25
N CYS A 4 7.69 -47.01 20.28
CA CYS A 4 8.10 -47.26 18.91
C CYS A 4 9.57 -46.88 18.85
N VAL A 5 10.40 -47.91 18.71
CA VAL A 5 11.76 -47.85 18.24
C VAL A 5 11.74 -47.14 16.88
N LEU A 6 11.76 -45.80 16.89
CA LEU A 6 12.30 -45.03 15.79
C LEU A 6 13.76 -44.82 16.17
N SER A 7 14.61 -45.57 15.50
CA SER A 7 16.04 -45.37 15.44
C SER A 7 16.32 -43.87 15.45
N LEU A 8 17.15 -43.48 16.41
CA LEU A 8 17.70 -42.16 16.65
C LEU A 8 18.52 -41.72 15.42
N PHE A 9 17.89 -41.55 14.26
CA PHE A 9 18.40 -40.61 13.28
C PHE A 9 18.16 -39.27 13.95
N LEU A 10 19.23 -38.72 14.52
CA LEU A 10 19.43 -37.28 14.55
C LEU A 10 18.90 -36.79 13.21
N LEU A 11 17.68 -36.23 13.20
CA LEU A 11 17.28 -35.34 12.14
C LEU A 11 18.36 -34.26 12.22
N SER A 12 19.36 -34.36 11.33
CA SER A 12 20.22 -33.23 11.02
C SER A 12 19.27 -32.07 10.92
N SER A 13 19.54 -31.00 11.66
CA SER A 13 18.71 -29.81 11.59
C SER A 13 18.55 -29.50 10.11
N ILE A 14 17.34 -29.68 9.56
CA ILE A 14 16.93 -28.96 8.36
C ILE A 14 16.78 -27.54 8.88
N ALA A 15 17.93 -26.93 9.13
CA ALA A 15 18.00 -25.56 9.51
C ALA A 15 17.64 -24.81 8.23
N CYS A 16 16.82 -23.78 8.40
CA CYS A 16 16.81 -22.58 7.58
C CYS A 16 18.20 -21.87 7.54
N ALA A 17 19.30 -22.61 7.63
CA ALA A 17 20.68 -22.14 7.68
C ALA A 17 21.46 -22.50 6.40
N GLY A 18 20.75 -22.97 5.36
CA GLY A 18 21.35 -23.34 4.08
C GLY A 18 21.77 -22.15 3.22
N GLY A 19 21.48 -20.91 3.62
CA GLY A 19 21.86 -19.73 2.84
C GLY A 19 21.21 -19.72 1.46
N LEU A 20 19.96 -20.16 1.36
CA LEU A 20 19.20 -20.10 0.12
C LEU A 20 18.91 -18.64 -0.20
N THR A 21 19.72 -18.06 -1.06
CA THR A 21 19.49 -16.74 -1.61
C THR A 21 18.68 -16.90 -2.87
N GLY A 22 17.50 -16.27 -2.96
CA GLY A 22 16.90 -16.06 -4.29
C GLY A 22 17.89 -15.32 -5.21
N HIS A 23 17.67 -15.30 -6.52
CA HIS A 23 18.45 -14.54 -7.50
C HIS A 23 18.69 -13.06 -7.13
N THR A 24 17.84 -12.49 -6.26
CA THR A 24 17.99 -11.15 -5.67
C THR A 24 19.01 -11.05 -4.53
N GLY A 25 19.61 -12.17 -4.09
CA GLY A 25 20.45 -12.25 -2.90
C GLY A 25 19.67 -12.33 -1.58
N THR A 26 18.33 -12.26 -1.63
CA THR A 26 17.47 -12.31 -0.44
C THR A 26 17.43 -13.73 0.11
N ASN A 27 17.80 -13.89 1.38
CA ASN A 27 17.68 -15.18 2.05
C ASN A 27 16.21 -15.55 2.20
N ILE A 28 15.73 -16.59 1.50
CA ILE A 28 14.32 -17.02 1.53
C ILE A 28 13.86 -17.45 2.93
N ASP A 29 14.82 -17.86 3.77
CA ASP A 29 14.53 -18.31 5.11
C ASP A 29 13.97 -17.21 6.00
N ILE A 30 14.13 -15.92 5.64
CA ILE A 30 13.55 -14.79 6.38
C ILE A 30 12.02 -14.74 6.36
N TYR A 31 11.37 -15.54 5.51
CA TYR A 31 9.92 -15.62 5.41
C TYR A 31 9.33 -16.90 6.02
N CYS A 32 10.17 -17.84 6.44
CA CYS A 32 9.69 -19.05 7.11
C CYS A 32 9.00 -18.71 8.45
N ALA A 33 7.97 -19.48 8.77
CA ALA A 33 7.20 -19.31 10.00
C ALA A 33 8.11 -19.36 11.23
N GLU A 34 7.95 -18.40 12.12
CA GLU A 34 8.76 -18.28 13.33
C GLU A 34 8.03 -18.85 14.55
N PHE A 35 8.76 -19.59 15.37
CA PHE A 35 8.24 -20.28 16.55
C PHE A 35 8.84 -19.69 17.82
N THR A 36 8.03 -18.99 18.63
CA THR A 36 8.49 -18.51 19.93
C THR A 36 8.39 -19.61 21.00
N PRO A 37 9.15 -19.54 22.10
CA PRO A 37 9.01 -20.49 23.21
C PRO A 37 7.58 -20.56 23.77
N GLU A 38 6.90 -19.41 23.87
CA GLU A 38 5.51 -19.33 24.33
C GLU A 38 4.56 -20.00 23.33
N MET A 39 4.73 -19.74 22.03
CA MET A 39 3.96 -20.39 20.97
C MET A 39 4.13 -21.90 21.04
N VAL A 40 5.36 -22.41 21.06
CA VAL A 40 5.62 -23.85 21.11
C VAL A 40 5.07 -24.50 22.37
N THR A 41 5.14 -23.82 23.52
CA THR A 41 4.52 -24.30 24.76
C THR A 41 3.01 -24.49 24.59
N TYR A 42 2.32 -23.52 23.99
CA TYR A 42 0.90 -23.65 23.67
C TYR A 42 0.64 -24.78 22.67
N LEU A 43 1.40 -24.86 21.59
CA LEU A 43 1.23 -25.89 20.55
C LEU A 43 1.45 -27.31 21.09
N LYS A 44 2.31 -27.51 22.08
CA LYS A 44 2.47 -28.80 22.79
C LYS A 44 1.20 -29.23 23.51
N THR A 45 0.41 -28.28 24.04
CA THR A 45 -0.89 -28.59 24.64
C THR A 45 -1.89 -29.09 23.59
N LEU A 46 -1.87 -28.51 22.38
CA LEU A 46 -2.71 -28.96 21.27
C LEU A 46 -2.30 -30.36 20.81
N ASN A 47 -1.00 -30.63 20.69
CA ASN A 47 -0.50 -31.97 20.35
C ASN A 47 -0.89 -33.01 21.41
N ALA A 48 -0.75 -32.69 22.70
CA ALA A 48 -1.20 -33.57 23.78
C ALA A 48 -2.69 -33.90 23.66
N LYS A 49 -3.52 -32.89 23.34
CA LYS A 49 -4.97 -33.07 23.09
C LYS A 49 -5.23 -33.91 21.85
N TRP A 50 -4.47 -33.72 20.77
CA TRP A 50 -4.57 -34.50 19.54
C TRP A 50 -4.37 -36.00 19.81
N ASN A 51 -3.37 -36.34 20.63
CA ASN A 51 -3.05 -37.72 21.01
C ASN A 51 -4.16 -38.43 21.80
N LEU A 52 -5.14 -37.70 22.33
CA LEU A 52 -6.30 -38.28 23.03
C LEU A 52 -7.37 -38.79 22.05
N ASN A 53 -7.32 -38.41 20.77
CA ASN A 53 -8.34 -38.82 19.80
C ASN A 53 -8.14 -40.28 19.38
N SER A 54 -9.11 -41.13 19.73
CA SER A 54 -9.08 -42.56 19.37
C SER A 54 -9.06 -42.76 17.85
N GLY A 55 -8.11 -43.56 17.36
CA GLY A 55 -7.94 -43.85 15.93
C GLY A 55 -7.26 -42.74 15.13
N TRP A 56 -6.70 -41.73 15.79
CA TRP A 56 -5.85 -40.70 15.20
C TRP A 56 -4.39 -41.09 15.45
N SER A 57 -3.86 -41.97 14.61
CA SER A 57 -2.51 -42.55 14.77
C SER A 57 -1.60 -42.31 13.58
N LYS A 58 -2.06 -41.49 12.62
CA LYS A 58 -1.30 -41.10 11.44
C LYS A 58 -1.15 -39.60 11.45
N TYR A 59 0.08 -39.14 11.38
CA TYR A 59 0.39 -37.74 11.30
C TYR A 59 -0.01 -37.18 9.93
N ARG A 60 -0.80 -36.12 9.88
CA ARG A 60 -1.42 -35.67 8.62
C ARG A 60 -1.48 -34.16 8.59
N THR A 61 -1.24 -33.60 7.41
CA THR A 61 -1.49 -32.19 7.15
C THR A 61 -2.66 -32.10 6.17
N ILE A 62 -3.61 -31.23 6.50
CA ILE A 62 -4.73 -30.89 5.63
C ILE A 62 -4.60 -29.44 5.16
N THR A 63 -5.02 -29.15 3.93
CA THR A 63 -5.13 -27.78 3.44
C THR A 63 -6.61 -27.37 3.35
N PHE A 64 -6.90 -26.13 3.76
CA PHE A 64 -8.20 -25.49 3.61
C PHE A 64 -8.06 -24.26 2.72
N GLY A 65 -8.90 -24.12 1.70
CA GLY A 65 -8.84 -22.96 0.81
C GLY A 65 -9.88 -22.95 -0.31
N ASN A 66 -9.59 -22.18 -1.36
CA ASN A 66 -10.44 -22.00 -2.56
C ASN A 66 -9.71 -22.48 -3.82
N SER A 67 -9.97 -21.87 -4.99
CA SER A 67 -9.33 -22.23 -6.26
C SER A 67 -7.79 -22.25 -6.19
N ILE A 68 -7.17 -21.30 -5.49
CA ILE A 68 -5.70 -21.25 -5.30
C ILE A 68 -5.17 -22.53 -4.61
N THR A 69 -6.00 -23.16 -3.77
CA THR A 69 -5.69 -24.44 -3.11
C THR A 69 -6.11 -25.66 -3.93
N VAL A 70 -7.09 -25.52 -4.84
CA VAL A 70 -7.62 -26.63 -5.65
C VAL A 70 -6.61 -27.15 -6.67
N ASP A 71 -5.82 -26.26 -7.28
CA ASP A 71 -5.01 -26.46 -8.51
C ASP A 71 -3.92 -27.54 -8.47
N GLY A 72 -3.90 -28.44 -7.48
CA GLY A 72 -2.99 -29.59 -7.39
C GLY A 72 -1.55 -29.21 -7.01
N ASN A 73 -1.12 -27.99 -7.33
CA ASN A 73 0.23 -27.49 -7.09
C ASN A 73 0.42 -26.86 -5.70
N HIS A 74 -0.65 -26.69 -4.93
CA HIS A 74 -0.60 -26.28 -3.52
C HIS A 74 0.12 -27.29 -2.62
N TRP A 75 0.30 -28.53 -3.10
CA TRP A 75 0.87 -29.63 -2.32
C TRP A 75 1.71 -30.63 -3.16
N SER A 76 1.88 -30.37 -4.47
CA SER A 76 2.60 -31.22 -5.44
C SER A 76 4.03 -31.64 -5.02
N PRO A 77 4.85 -30.78 -4.38
CA PRO A 77 6.24 -31.13 -4.01
C PRO A 77 6.38 -32.12 -2.87
N LEU A 78 5.29 -32.42 -2.17
CA LEU A 78 5.28 -33.50 -1.19
C LEU A 78 5.07 -34.86 -1.84
N ALA A 79 4.64 -34.90 -3.11
CA ALA A 79 4.48 -36.12 -3.90
C ALA A 79 5.72 -36.49 -4.73
N ASN A 80 6.64 -35.53 -5.00
CA ASN A 80 7.87 -35.73 -5.77
C ASN A 80 9.10 -35.40 -4.91
N ASN A 81 10.29 -35.88 -5.26
CA ASN A 81 11.52 -35.47 -4.56
C ASN A 81 11.79 -33.97 -4.76
N VAL A 82 12.14 -33.28 -3.68
CA VAL A 82 12.62 -31.89 -3.70
C VAL A 82 14.00 -31.87 -4.36
N THR A 83 14.25 -30.86 -5.19
CA THR A 83 15.53 -30.64 -5.88
C THR A 83 15.92 -29.16 -5.85
N GLY A 84 17.10 -28.81 -6.37
CA GLY A 84 17.51 -27.41 -6.56
C GLY A 84 18.15 -26.74 -5.35
N ILE A 85 18.21 -27.39 -4.18
CA ILE A 85 18.78 -26.84 -2.94
C ILE A 85 19.75 -27.80 -2.28
N ALA A 86 20.74 -27.26 -1.56
CA ALA A 86 21.80 -28.07 -0.94
C ALA A 86 21.28 -29.06 0.12
N ASN A 87 20.21 -28.71 0.83
CA ASN A 87 19.57 -29.54 1.85
C ASN A 87 18.45 -30.45 1.30
N ALA A 88 18.33 -30.57 -0.03
CA ALA A 88 17.29 -31.39 -0.67
C ALA A 88 17.33 -32.86 -0.19
N THR A 89 18.52 -33.41 0.05
CA THR A 89 18.69 -34.77 0.59
C THR A 89 18.06 -34.91 1.98
N ASP A 90 18.32 -33.97 2.89
CA ASP A 90 17.75 -33.99 4.24
C ASP A 90 16.23 -33.80 4.21
N ILE A 91 15.74 -32.87 3.38
CA ILE A 91 14.30 -32.65 3.19
C ILE A 91 13.62 -33.91 2.64
N ASN A 92 14.22 -34.57 1.65
CA ASN A 92 13.67 -35.81 1.12
C ASN A 92 13.77 -36.96 2.11
N ALA A 93 14.84 -37.08 2.89
CA ALA A 93 14.95 -38.08 3.96
C ALA A 93 13.91 -37.85 5.07
N PHE A 94 13.69 -36.60 5.47
CA PHE A 94 12.60 -36.21 6.36
C PHE A 94 11.25 -36.59 5.73
N LYS A 95 11.00 -36.23 4.47
CA LYS A 95 9.76 -36.61 3.76
C LYS A 95 9.62 -38.12 3.62
N ASP A 96 10.68 -38.88 3.44
CA ASP A 96 10.60 -40.32 3.31
C ASP A 96 10.27 -40.96 4.66
N SER A 97 11.00 -40.57 5.71
CA SER A 97 10.81 -41.05 7.08
C SER A 97 9.47 -40.63 7.69
N THR A 98 8.88 -39.51 7.22
CA THR A 98 7.60 -39.02 7.70
C THR A 98 6.49 -39.27 6.68
N ILE A 99 6.54 -38.61 5.51
CA ILE A 99 5.51 -38.48 4.46
C ILE A 99 5.33 -39.72 3.55
N ASN A 100 6.40 -40.42 3.13
CA ASN A 100 6.28 -41.49 2.13
C ASN A 100 6.16 -42.92 2.69
N LEU A 101 6.58 -43.18 3.93
CA LEU A 101 6.54 -44.53 4.54
C LEU A 101 5.19 -44.90 5.21
N GLY A 102 4.09 -44.25 4.86
CA GLY A 102 2.71 -44.72 5.12
C GLY A 102 2.13 -44.44 6.52
N THR A 103 2.93 -43.88 7.45
CA THR A 103 2.48 -43.34 8.74
C THR A 103 2.06 -41.88 8.69
N TRP A 104 2.53 -41.11 7.71
CA TRP A 104 1.97 -39.81 7.37
C TRP A 104 1.22 -39.83 6.04
N ILE A 105 0.19 -38.99 5.89
CA ILE A 105 -0.56 -38.85 4.64
C ILE A 105 -0.76 -37.36 4.34
N ALA A 106 0.01 -36.85 3.39
CA ALA A 106 -0.10 -35.55 2.76
C ALA A 106 -1.15 -35.60 1.64
N ASN A 107 -2.43 -35.80 1.97
CA ASN A 107 -3.47 -36.00 0.94
C ASN A 107 -4.87 -35.48 1.33
N GLY A 108 -4.95 -34.60 2.31
CA GLY A 108 -6.19 -33.95 2.71
C GLY A 108 -6.25 -32.55 2.11
N LYS A 109 -7.22 -32.29 1.23
CA LYS A 109 -7.60 -30.93 0.84
C LYS A 109 -9.10 -30.74 1.04
N VAL A 110 -9.46 -29.58 1.53
CA VAL A 110 -10.84 -29.06 1.60
C VAL A 110 -10.80 -27.73 0.89
N ALA A 111 -10.99 -27.79 -0.42
CA ALA A 111 -10.94 -26.63 -1.27
C ALA A 111 -11.85 -26.84 -2.48
N GLU A 112 -12.51 -25.77 -2.89
CA GLU A 112 -13.36 -25.73 -4.08
C GLU A 112 -13.30 -24.32 -4.68
N SER A 113 -13.35 -24.25 -6.02
CA SER A 113 -13.26 -22.98 -6.74
C SER A 113 -14.42 -22.06 -6.38
N GLY A 114 -14.14 -20.75 -6.29
CA GLY A 114 -15.14 -19.73 -5.95
C GLY A 114 -15.67 -19.75 -4.51
N ARG A 115 -15.13 -20.60 -3.62
CA ARG A 115 -15.61 -20.68 -2.24
C ARG A 115 -15.05 -19.60 -1.33
N THR A 116 -15.87 -19.22 -0.35
CA THR A 116 -15.62 -18.24 0.70
C THR A 116 -15.10 -18.88 1.99
N ILE A 117 -14.59 -18.07 2.90
CA ILE A 117 -14.19 -18.53 4.24
C ILE A 117 -15.36 -19.16 5.01
N GLN A 118 -16.57 -18.60 4.85
CA GLN A 118 -17.77 -19.14 5.48
C GLN A 118 -18.04 -20.57 5.00
N TRP A 119 -17.86 -20.84 3.70
CA TRP A 119 -18.01 -22.20 3.18
C TRP A 119 -17.01 -23.16 3.84
N VAL A 120 -15.74 -22.76 3.94
CA VAL A 120 -14.69 -23.57 4.57
C VAL A 120 -15.05 -23.88 6.03
N SER A 121 -15.54 -22.91 6.79
CA SER A 121 -15.95 -23.10 8.20
C SER A 121 -16.98 -24.22 8.39
N LYS A 122 -17.87 -24.42 7.41
CA LYS A 122 -18.90 -25.47 7.40
C LYS A 122 -18.34 -26.85 7.03
N GLN A 123 -17.17 -26.92 6.41
CA GLN A 123 -16.55 -28.19 5.99
C GLN A 123 -15.63 -28.80 7.07
N VAL A 124 -15.20 -28.03 8.06
CA VAL A 124 -14.17 -28.46 9.03
C VAL A 124 -14.57 -29.73 9.78
N ALA A 125 -15.80 -29.81 10.30
CA ALA A 125 -16.26 -31.00 11.03
C ALA A 125 -16.17 -32.29 10.19
N SER A 126 -16.62 -32.25 8.92
CA SER A 126 -16.50 -33.38 7.98
C SER A 126 -15.04 -33.70 7.64
N ALA A 127 -14.20 -32.67 7.56
CA ALA A 127 -12.77 -32.87 7.33
C ALA A 127 -12.10 -33.58 8.51
N LEU A 128 -12.43 -33.20 9.75
CA LEU A 128 -11.89 -33.82 10.96
C LEU A 128 -12.27 -35.30 11.06
N SER A 129 -13.54 -35.66 10.80
CA SER A 129 -14.01 -37.05 10.88
C SER A 129 -13.33 -37.95 9.83
N ASN A 130 -13.17 -37.44 8.61
CA ASN A 130 -12.67 -38.22 7.48
C ASN A 130 -11.15 -38.25 7.38
N ARG A 131 -10.49 -37.12 7.71
CA ARG A 131 -9.06 -36.92 7.44
C ARG A 131 -8.20 -37.04 8.69
N LYS A 132 -8.73 -36.75 9.89
CA LYS A 132 -8.00 -36.85 11.18
C LYS A 132 -6.63 -36.14 11.15
N PRO A 133 -6.57 -34.86 10.76
CA PRO A 133 -5.31 -34.14 10.58
C PRO A 133 -4.62 -33.85 11.91
N MET A 134 -3.29 -33.71 11.91
CA MET A 134 -2.54 -33.10 13.02
C MET A 134 -2.31 -31.61 12.77
N PHE A 135 -2.01 -31.24 11.52
CA PHE A 135 -1.78 -29.86 11.13
C PHE A 135 -2.80 -29.43 10.06
N ALA A 136 -3.20 -28.17 10.07
CA ALA A 136 -4.13 -27.60 9.11
C ALA A 136 -3.57 -26.30 8.54
N VAL A 137 -3.18 -26.30 7.27
CA VAL A 137 -2.75 -25.09 6.55
C VAL A 137 -3.97 -24.40 5.99
N ILE A 138 -4.15 -23.11 6.30
CA ILE A 138 -5.35 -22.36 5.95
C ILE A 138 -4.97 -21.16 5.08
N MET A 139 -5.41 -21.20 3.82
CA MET A 139 -5.30 -20.11 2.86
C MET A 139 -6.66 -19.86 2.21
N ILE A 140 -7.44 -18.97 2.80
CA ILE A 140 -8.78 -18.61 2.33
C ILE A 140 -9.04 -17.12 2.55
N GLY A 141 -9.93 -16.55 1.74
CA GLY A 141 -10.36 -15.16 1.84
C GLY A 141 -10.38 -14.41 0.50
N THR A 142 -9.73 -14.93 -0.55
CA THR A 142 -9.63 -14.24 -1.86
C THR A 142 -11.00 -13.86 -2.44
N ASN A 143 -12.01 -14.71 -2.24
CA ASN A 143 -13.38 -14.49 -2.72
C ASN A 143 -14.24 -13.67 -1.74
N ASP A 144 -13.72 -13.42 -0.53
CA ASP A 144 -14.38 -12.69 0.54
C ASP A 144 -14.02 -11.20 0.50
N ILE A 145 -12.89 -10.85 -0.13
CA ILE A 145 -12.43 -9.47 -0.32
C ILE A 145 -13.46 -8.69 -1.14
N SER A 146 -14.23 -7.86 -0.45
CA SER A 146 -15.28 -7.00 -0.97
C SER A 146 -15.19 -5.63 -0.29
N ILE A 147 -15.64 -4.58 -0.98
CA ILE A 147 -15.61 -3.19 -0.49
C ILE A 147 -16.73 -2.96 0.57
N SER A 148 -17.65 -3.92 0.72
CA SER A 148 -18.90 -3.73 1.46
C SER A 148 -19.35 -5.01 2.20
N HIS A 149 -18.58 -5.47 3.18
CA HIS A 149 -19.13 -6.32 4.24
C HIS A 149 -19.27 -5.49 5.52
N PRO A 150 -20.49 -5.28 6.04
CA PRO A 150 -20.65 -4.73 7.39
C PRO A 150 -20.04 -5.69 8.42
N PRO A 151 -19.63 -5.20 9.60
CA PRO A 151 -19.21 -6.06 10.72
C PRO A 151 -20.28 -7.12 11.00
N ALA A 152 -19.87 -8.31 11.45
CA ALA A 152 -20.83 -9.32 11.86
C ALA A 152 -21.70 -8.78 13.02
N ASP A 153 -23.02 -8.87 12.89
CA ASP A 153 -23.95 -8.44 13.93
C ASP A 153 -23.68 -9.20 15.25
N GLN A 154 -23.68 -8.46 16.37
CA GLN A 154 -23.56 -8.93 17.76
C GLN A 154 -22.21 -9.55 18.18
N CYS A 155 -21.13 -8.77 18.19
CA CYS A 155 -19.91 -9.12 18.94
C CYS A 155 -19.29 -7.93 19.67
N GLU A 156 -18.82 -8.17 20.90
CA GLU A 156 -18.08 -7.20 21.71
C GLU A 156 -16.67 -6.93 21.11
N PRO A 157 -16.16 -5.69 21.20
CA PRO A 157 -14.97 -5.21 20.46
C PRO A 157 -13.61 -5.80 20.88
N SER A 158 -13.55 -6.85 21.69
CA SER A 158 -12.27 -7.49 22.06
C SER A 158 -11.81 -8.51 21.01
N ASN A 159 -11.12 -7.98 19.99
CA ASN A 159 -10.01 -8.55 19.21
C ASN A 159 -10.17 -9.65 18.15
N ASP A 160 -11.34 -10.28 17.89
CA ASP A 160 -11.43 -11.35 16.86
C ASP A 160 -12.67 -11.29 15.94
N CYS A 161 -13.28 -10.11 15.77
CA CYS A 161 -14.60 -9.96 15.15
C CYS A 161 -14.63 -9.06 13.90
N TRP A 162 -13.65 -9.20 13.01
CA TRP A 162 -13.74 -8.58 11.68
C TRP A 162 -14.72 -9.39 10.82
N GLY A 163 -15.61 -8.73 10.07
CA GLY A 163 -16.59 -9.41 9.18
C GLY A 163 -15.96 -10.48 8.29
N ASP A 164 -14.70 -10.25 7.89
CA ASP A 164 -13.97 -11.13 6.98
C ASP A 164 -13.09 -12.21 7.68
N THR A 165 -12.88 -12.13 9.01
CA THR A 165 -12.05 -13.11 9.77
C THR A 165 -12.78 -13.84 10.89
N VAL A 166 -14.03 -13.49 11.21
CA VAL A 166 -14.83 -14.23 12.21
C VAL A 166 -14.93 -15.74 11.90
N HIS A 167 -14.98 -16.08 10.62
CA HIS A 167 -15.00 -17.47 10.17
C HIS A 167 -13.61 -18.16 10.29
N TYR A 168 -12.49 -17.41 10.32
CA TYR A 168 -11.17 -17.97 10.68
C TYR A 168 -11.20 -18.46 12.13
N LYS A 169 -11.81 -17.69 13.03
CA LYS A 169 -12.01 -18.12 14.41
C LYS A 169 -12.87 -19.39 14.48
N GLN A 170 -13.99 -19.44 13.76
CA GLN A 170 -14.85 -20.64 13.71
C GLN A 170 -14.12 -21.88 13.15
N ILE A 171 -13.26 -21.70 12.14
CA ILE A 171 -12.43 -22.77 11.61
C ILE A 171 -11.44 -23.24 12.68
N THR A 172 -10.65 -22.31 13.23
CA THR A 172 -9.58 -22.63 14.18
C THR A 172 -10.10 -23.17 15.50
N ASP A 173 -11.22 -22.65 16.03
CA ASP A 173 -11.89 -23.19 17.23
C ASP A 173 -12.24 -24.68 17.05
N GLN A 174 -12.81 -25.06 15.90
CA GLN A 174 -13.12 -26.46 15.60
C GLN A 174 -11.85 -27.34 15.56
N LEU A 175 -10.77 -26.82 14.97
CA LEU A 175 -9.48 -27.51 14.86
C LEU A 175 -8.82 -27.72 16.23
N ILE A 176 -8.63 -26.65 17.00
CA ILE A 176 -7.98 -26.70 18.32
C ILE A 176 -8.82 -27.45 19.34
N ASN A 177 -10.15 -27.52 19.14
CA ASN A 177 -11.02 -28.31 20.00
C ASN A 177 -10.70 -29.82 19.95
N VAL A 178 -10.05 -30.31 18.89
CA VAL A 178 -9.57 -31.69 18.80
C VAL A 178 -8.04 -31.79 18.75
N GLY A 179 -7.34 -30.69 19.04
CA GLY A 179 -5.87 -30.64 19.11
C GLY A 179 -5.16 -30.50 17.75
N VAL A 180 -5.89 -30.21 16.67
CA VAL A 180 -5.26 -29.93 15.36
C VAL A 180 -4.62 -28.55 15.42
N ILE A 181 -3.38 -28.43 14.99
CA ILE A 181 -2.62 -27.16 14.99
C ILE A 181 -2.86 -26.40 13.67
N PRO A 182 -3.44 -25.19 13.71
CA PRO A 182 -3.55 -24.34 12.53
C PRO A 182 -2.21 -23.74 12.12
N ILE A 183 -1.97 -23.62 10.82
CA ILE A 183 -0.90 -22.85 10.18
C ILE A 183 -1.58 -21.85 9.26
N ILE A 184 -1.46 -20.56 9.58
CA ILE A 184 -2.13 -19.48 8.84
C ILE A 184 -1.23 -19.04 7.69
N THR A 185 -1.82 -18.75 6.54
CA THR A 185 -1.08 -18.17 5.41
C THR A 185 -1.79 -16.92 4.92
N THR A 186 -1.06 -15.82 4.72
CA THR A 186 -1.64 -14.62 4.08
C THR A 186 -1.95 -14.89 2.61
N ILE A 187 -2.94 -14.19 2.06
CA ILE A 187 -3.27 -14.26 0.63
C ILE A 187 -2.20 -13.51 -0.17
N PRO A 188 -1.56 -14.11 -1.18
CA PRO A 188 -0.61 -13.38 -2.04
C PRO A 188 -1.29 -12.21 -2.78
N PRO A 189 -0.53 -11.28 -3.40
CA PRO A 189 -1.10 -10.20 -4.19
C PRO A 189 -2.04 -10.73 -5.29
N ILE A 190 -3.02 -9.92 -5.65
CA ILE A 190 -4.02 -10.21 -6.70
C ILE A 190 -3.90 -9.10 -7.74
N ASP A 191 -3.85 -9.45 -9.02
CA ASP A 191 -3.88 -8.46 -10.10
C ASP A 191 -5.32 -8.03 -10.40
N PHE A 192 -5.83 -7.07 -9.63
CA PHE A 192 -7.17 -6.52 -9.83
C PHE A 192 -7.32 -5.73 -11.14
N SER A 193 -6.22 -5.34 -11.81
CA SER A 193 -6.27 -4.59 -13.09
C SER A 193 -6.99 -5.38 -14.18
N LEU A 194 -6.91 -6.71 -14.10
CA LEU A 194 -7.53 -7.66 -15.03
C LEU A 194 -9.02 -7.89 -14.76
N MET A 195 -9.59 -7.33 -13.67
CA MET A 195 -10.99 -7.55 -13.25
C MET A 195 -11.93 -6.38 -13.55
N GLY A 196 -11.47 -5.32 -14.24
CA GLY A 196 -12.32 -4.21 -14.69
C GLY A 196 -12.84 -3.24 -13.62
N ASN A 197 -12.51 -3.45 -12.33
CA ASN A 197 -12.87 -2.56 -11.21
C ASN A 197 -11.74 -2.50 -10.15
N ALA A 198 -10.54 -2.21 -10.64
CA ALA A 198 -9.27 -2.52 -9.98
C ALA A 198 -8.92 -1.65 -8.76
N SER A 199 -9.38 -0.40 -8.73
CA SER A 199 -8.88 0.64 -7.83
C SER A 199 -9.36 0.50 -6.37
N ASN A 200 -10.40 -0.29 -6.08
CA ASN A 200 -11.02 -0.31 -4.76
C ASN A 200 -10.72 -1.57 -3.90
N ARG A 201 -9.97 -2.57 -4.41
CA ARG A 201 -9.82 -3.87 -3.72
C ARG A 201 -8.42 -4.17 -3.16
N GLU A 202 -7.36 -3.55 -3.68
CA GLU A 202 -6.00 -3.74 -3.16
C GLU A 202 -5.84 -3.26 -1.70
N PRO A 203 -6.36 -2.08 -1.30
CA PRO A 203 -6.36 -1.69 0.11
C PRO A 203 -7.13 -2.67 1.00
N ALA A 204 -8.23 -3.25 0.50
CA ALA A 204 -9.02 -4.24 1.23
C ALA A 204 -8.27 -5.57 1.43
N LEU A 205 -7.53 -6.04 0.41
CA LEU A 205 -6.64 -7.21 0.53
C LEU A 205 -5.55 -6.97 1.58
N ARG A 206 -4.91 -5.78 1.58
CA ARG A 206 -3.88 -5.43 2.58
C ARG A 206 -4.46 -5.37 3.99
N ALA A 207 -5.64 -4.78 4.16
CA ALA A 207 -6.36 -4.75 5.44
C ALA A 207 -6.70 -6.18 5.92
N TYR A 208 -7.19 -7.04 5.03
CA TYR A 208 -7.48 -8.44 5.32
C TYR A 208 -6.25 -9.20 5.82
N ASN A 209 -5.13 -9.10 5.09
CA ASN A 209 -3.87 -9.74 5.49
C ASN A 209 -3.30 -9.19 6.80
N ASN A 210 -3.49 -7.90 7.09
CA ASN A 210 -3.11 -7.33 8.39
C ASN A 210 -3.95 -7.94 9.53
N ASN A 211 -5.25 -8.12 9.32
CA ASN A 211 -6.11 -8.80 10.29
C ASN A 211 -5.69 -10.25 10.51
N LEU A 212 -5.28 -10.98 9.45
CA LEU A 212 -4.74 -12.33 9.59
C LEU A 212 -3.43 -12.41 10.37
N ARG A 213 -2.51 -11.44 10.17
CA ARG A 213 -1.26 -11.36 10.93
C ARG A 213 -1.55 -11.21 12.42
N THR A 214 -2.40 -10.24 12.77
CA THR A 214 -2.84 -9.99 14.15
C THR A 214 -3.55 -11.21 14.75
N PHE A 215 -4.43 -11.86 13.97
CA PHE A 215 -5.15 -13.05 14.41
C PHE A 215 -4.19 -14.22 14.71
N ALA A 216 -3.28 -14.55 13.79
CA ALA A 216 -2.33 -15.63 13.99
C ALA A 216 -1.46 -15.41 15.24
N GLU A 217 -1.04 -14.18 15.47
CA GLU A 217 -0.27 -13.81 16.65
C GLU A 217 -1.05 -13.95 17.96
N ASN A 218 -2.25 -13.34 18.05
CA ASN A 218 -3.09 -13.36 19.25
C ASN A 218 -3.41 -14.80 19.69
N HIS A 219 -3.52 -15.71 18.73
CA HIS A 219 -3.83 -17.12 18.95
C HIS A 219 -2.60 -18.03 18.99
N LYS A 220 -1.38 -17.47 18.88
CA LYS A 220 -0.11 -18.22 18.87
C LYS A 220 -0.09 -19.32 17.81
N PHE A 221 -0.57 -19.00 16.62
CA PHE A 221 -0.51 -19.88 15.45
C PHE A 221 0.70 -19.51 14.58
N PRO A 222 1.41 -20.49 14.02
CA PRO A 222 2.42 -20.25 13.00
C PRO A 222 1.80 -19.52 11.79
N LEU A 223 2.50 -18.52 11.27
CA LEU A 223 2.10 -17.72 10.11
C LEU A 223 3.13 -17.83 8.99
N ILE A 224 2.68 -18.05 7.77
CA ILE A 224 3.44 -17.93 6.53
C ILE A 224 2.98 -16.67 5.78
N ASP A 225 3.83 -15.65 5.70
CA ASP A 225 3.49 -14.37 5.07
C ASP A 225 3.87 -14.33 3.58
N LEU A 226 3.11 -15.08 2.78
CA LEU A 226 3.28 -15.13 1.32
C LEU A 226 3.09 -13.77 0.65
N HIS A 227 2.21 -12.92 1.20
CA HIS A 227 1.96 -11.60 0.63
C HIS A 227 3.20 -10.72 0.72
N ARG A 228 3.86 -10.73 1.88
CA ARG A 228 5.11 -9.99 2.07
C ARG A 228 6.22 -10.53 1.18
N TRP A 229 6.35 -11.85 1.09
CA TRP A 229 7.32 -12.44 0.16
C TRP A 229 7.10 -11.94 -1.27
N SER A 230 5.84 -11.92 -1.73
CA SER A 230 5.51 -11.42 -3.05
C SER A 230 5.83 -9.93 -3.25
N ASP A 231 5.52 -9.07 -2.27
CA ASP A 231 5.86 -7.64 -2.31
C ASP A 231 7.39 -7.43 -2.49
N ASP A 232 8.22 -8.33 -1.93
CA ASP A 232 9.67 -8.21 -1.93
C ASP A 232 10.37 -8.85 -3.16
N HIS A 233 9.66 -9.61 -4.01
CA HIS A 233 10.29 -10.50 -5.03
C HIS A 233 9.84 -10.32 -6.49
N GLY A 234 8.94 -9.40 -6.81
CA GLY A 234 8.66 -9.07 -8.21
C GLY A 234 7.31 -8.41 -8.45
N PRO A 235 7.07 -7.86 -9.65
CA PRO A 235 5.77 -7.34 -10.00
C PRO A 235 4.74 -8.47 -9.98
N VAL A 236 3.52 -8.17 -9.51
CA VAL A 236 2.42 -9.14 -9.36
C VAL A 236 2.20 -9.96 -10.64
N SER A 237 2.34 -9.34 -11.80
CA SER A 237 2.21 -9.97 -13.12
C SER A 237 3.22 -11.10 -13.41
N ALA A 238 4.37 -11.12 -12.74
CA ALA A 238 5.36 -12.20 -12.86
C ALA A 238 5.09 -13.35 -11.88
N LEU A 239 4.37 -13.08 -10.78
CA LEU A 239 4.12 -14.03 -9.71
C LEU A 239 2.83 -14.86 -9.93
N LEU A 240 1.93 -14.36 -10.76
CA LEU A 240 0.63 -14.98 -11.04
C LEU A 240 0.55 -15.46 -12.49
N GLY A 241 -0.18 -16.55 -12.71
CA GLY A 241 -0.46 -17.10 -14.05
C GLY A 241 -1.72 -16.50 -14.67
N ASP A 242 -2.59 -15.96 -13.82
CA ASP A 242 -3.72 -15.12 -14.20
C ASP A 242 -3.89 -14.01 -13.13
N TRP A 243 -5.09 -13.48 -12.96
CA TRP A 243 -5.35 -12.40 -12.00
C TRP A 243 -5.21 -12.80 -10.52
N ALA A 244 -5.22 -14.09 -10.16
CA ALA A 244 -5.21 -14.52 -8.75
C ALA A 244 -4.42 -15.82 -8.45
N HIS A 245 -4.18 -16.66 -9.45
CA HIS A 245 -3.55 -17.96 -9.26
C HIS A 245 -2.02 -17.83 -9.38
N PRO A 246 -1.25 -18.23 -8.35
CA PRO A 246 0.20 -18.22 -8.37
C PRO A 246 0.79 -19.01 -9.54
N SER A 247 1.83 -18.48 -10.17
CA SER A 247 2.69 -19.21 -11.11
C SER A 247 3.70 -20.08 -10.37
N GLY A 248 4.10 -21.19 -11.02
CA GLY A 248 5.18 -22.05 -10.58
C GLY A 248 6.22 -22.21 -11.67
N CYS A 249 7.43 -22.61 -11.28
CA CYS A 249 8.53 -22.78 -12.22
C CYS A 249 8.27 -23.84 -13.29
N SER A 250 8.93 -23.66 -14.43
CA SER A 250 8.87 -24.55 -15.59
C SER A 250 9.49 -25.94 -15.36
N ASP A 251 10.28 -26.12 -14.31
CA ASP A 251 10.87 -27.40 -13.89
C ASP A 251 9.97 -28.19 -12.90
N GLY A 252 8.74 -27.71 -12.69
CA GLY A 252 7.77 -28.29 -11.77
C GLY A 252 7.89 -27.69 -10.37
N SER A 253 6.77 -27.57 -9.65
CA SER A 253 6.70 -26.83 -8.38
C SER A 253 7.57 -27.39 -7.23
N ALA A 254 8.35 -28.46 -7.47
CA ALA A 254 9.19 -29.19 -6.50
C ALA A 254 10.69 -28.83 -6.56
N SER A 255 11.11 -28.06 -7.57
CA SER A 255 12.44 -27.45 -7.60
C SER A 255 12.45 -26.21 -6.72
N PHE A 256 13.36 -26.16 -5.76
CA PHE A 256 13.54 -25.00 -4.89
C PHE A 256 14.82 -24.24 -5.21
N SER A 257 15.32 -24.34 -6.45
CA SER A 257 16.49 -23.60 -6.91
C SER A 257 16.34 -22.09 -6.70
N ASP A 258 17.46 -21.36 -6.62
CA ASP A 258 17.46 -19.91 -6.40
C ASP A 258 16.56 -19.17 -7.40
N ASN A 259 16.55 -19.56 -8.68
CA ASN A 259 15.68 -19.02 -9.73
C ASN A 259 14.18 -19.36 -9.57
N CYS A 260 13.84 -20.29 -8.69
CA CYS A 260 12.47 -20.67 -8.37
C CYS A 260 11.99 -20.12 -7.04
N LEU A 261 12.91 -19.60 -6.21
CA LEU A 261 12.60 -18.96 -4.94
C LEU A 261 12.75 -17.44 -4.98
N ASP A 262 13.05 -16.86 -6.14
CA ASP A 262 13.37 -15.44 -6.32
C ASP A 262 12.23 -14.56 -6.85
N GLY A 263 11.13 -15.15 -7.34
CA GLY A 263 10.04 -14.42 -7.98
C GLY A 263 10.30 -13.95 -9.42
N GLY A 264 11.31 -14.50 -10.10
CA GLY A 264 11.74 -14.11 -11.46
C GLY A 264 10.77 -14.46 -12.60
N SER A 265 11.24 -14.33 -13.85
CA SER A 265 10.45 -14.47 -15.09
C SER A 265 9.75 -15.83 -15.30
N SER A 266 10.09 -16.83 -14.49
CA SER A 266 9.50 -18.17 -14.52
C SER A 266 8.36 -18.36 -13.51
N GLY A 267 8.10 -17.39 -12.62
CA GLY A 267 7.08 -17.43 -11.58
C GLY A 267 7.38 -18.44 -10.46
N GLY A 268 7.85 -17.97 -9.30
CA GLY A 268 8.31 -18.81 -8.17
C GLY A 268 7.35 -18.96 -6.98
N LEU A 269 6.17 -18.32 -7.02
CA LEU A 269 5.30 -18.20 -5.84
C LEU A 269 4.74 -19.56 -5.37
N GLN A 270 4.42 -20.48 -6.28
CA GLN A 270 4.02 -21.83 -5.89
C GLN A 270 5.15 -22.59 -5.17
N ASN A 271 6.37 -22.51 -5.70
CA ASN A 271 7.55 -23.20 -5.18
C ASN A 271 7.89 -22.71 -3.77
N VAL A 272 7.89 -21.38 -3.60
CA VAL A 272 8.14 -20.71 -2.32
C VAL A 272 7.09 -21.06 -1.27
N ARG A 273 5.81 -21.01 -1.61
CA ARG A 273 4.73 -21.46 -0.72
C ARG A 273 4.98 -22.88 -0.23
N ASN A 274 5.31 -23.78 -1.15
CA ASN A 274 5.52 -25.18 -0.83
C ASN A 274 6.76 -25.37 0.07
N TYR A 275 7.85 -24.66 -0.21
CA TYR A 275 9.05 -24.63 0.64
C TYR A 275 8.71 -24.19 2.08
N MET A 276 8.06 -23.02 2.24
CA MET A 276 7.74 -22.48 3.57
C MET A 276 6.81 -23.40 4.37
N ILE A 277 5.88 -24.09 3.71
CA ILE A 277 5.01 -25.05 4.39
C ILE A 277 5.79 -26.29 4.86
N ILE A 278 6.70 -26.83 4.05
CA ILE A 278 7.54 -27.97 4.46
C ILE A 278 8.38 -27.58 5.68
N MET A 279 8.97 -26.39 5.67
CA MET A 279 9.76 -25.88 6.80
C MET A 279 8.91 -25.73 8.06
N ALA A 280 7.73 -25.11 7.96
CA ALA A 280 6.82 -24.95 9.10
C ALA A 280 6.37 -26.30 9.69
N VAL A 281 6.08 -27.30 8.85
CA VAL A 281 5.71 -28.66 9.30
C VAL A 281 6.90 -29.36 9.96
N ASN A 282 8.11 -29.23 9.41
CA ASN A 282 9.32 -29.77 10.00
C ASN A 282 9.57 -29.20 11.40
N ASP A 283 9.48 -27.87 11.56
CA ASP A 283 9.67 -27.22 12.86
C ASP A 283 8.59 -27.61 13.88
N LEU A 284 7.33 -27.73 13.46
CA LEU A 284 6.27 -28.28 14.32
C LEU A 284 6.61 -29.70 14.81
N ILE A 285 7.10 -30.57 13.94
CA ILE A 285 7.48 -31.93 14.33
C ILE A 285 8.62 -31.90 15.34
N ARG A 286 9.69 -31.18 15.04
CA ARG A 286 10.87 -31.07 15.90
C ARG A 286 10.50 -30.50 17.26
N TYR A 287 9.92 -29.30 17.29
CA TYR A 287 9.70 -28.57 18.53
C TYR A 287 8.49 -29.05 19.31
N VAL A 288 7.40 -29.46 18.63
CA VAL A 288 6.13 -29.80 19.28
C VAL A 288 5.99 -31.31 19.49
N VAL A 289 6.30 -32.13 18.49
CA VAL A 289 6.11 -33.60 18.55
C VAL A 289 7.28 -34.28 19.25
N PHE A 290 8.52 -33.96 18.85
CA PHE A 290 9.74 -34.54 19.42
C PHE A 290 10.29 -33.75 20.60
N ASN A 291 9.65 -32.63 20.94
CA ASN A 291 9.99 -31.83 22.11
C ASN A 291 11.44 -31.32 22.08
N GLU A 292 12.00 -31.10 20.87
CA GLU A 292 13.28 -30.42 20.71
C GLU A 292 13.21 -29.00 21.30
N PRO A 293 14.32 -28.49 21.87
CA PRO A 293 14.38 -27.11 22.32
C PRO A 293 14.26 -26.17 21.12
N VAL A 294 13.41 -25.16 21.26
CA VAL A 294 13.27 -24.08 20.28
C VAL A 294 14.48 -23.16 20.42
N PRO A 295 15.09 -22.70 19.31
CA PRO A 295 16.08 -21.64 19.35
C PRO A 295 15.51 -20.41 20.06
N VAL A 296 16.19 -19.93 21.10
CA VAL A 296 15.79 -18.70 21.80
C VAL A 296 16.42 -17.53 21.07
N ASP A 297 15.59 -16.57 20.68
CA ASP A 297 16.07 -15.30 20.18
C ASP A 297 16.76 -14.54 21.32
N THR A 298 17.99 -14.11 21.08
CA THR A 298 18.84 -13.42 22.07
C THR A 298 19.58 -12.24 21.46
N ILE A 299 19.34 -11.95 20.18
CA ILE A 299 20.06 -10.91 19.46
C ILE A 299 19.06 -9.78 19.25
N PRO A 300 19.21 -8.65 19.94
CA PRO A 300 18.27 -7.55 19.79
C PRO A 300 18.36 -6.94 18.38
N PRO A 301 17.36 -6.14 17.99
CA PRO A 301 17.35 -5.50 16.69
C PRO A 301 18.50 -4.52 16.53
N GLY A 302 18.95 -4.35 15.29
CA GLY A 302 19.99 -3.40 14.94
C GLY A 302 19.65 -1.98 15.39
N VAL A 303 20.64 -1.29 15.95
CA VAL A 303 20.51 0.13 16.27
C VAL A 303 20.51 0.92 14.98
N VAL A 304 19.49 1.76 14.79
CA VAL A 304 19.46 2.72 13.67
C VAL A 304 20.45 3.84 13.95
N THR A 305 21.52 3.94 13.16
CA THR A 305 22.58 4.94 13.36
C THR A 305 22.52 6.12 12.39
N ASN A 306 21.59 6.08 11.43
CA ASN A 306 21.48 7.08 10.37
C ASN A 306 20.07 7.69 10.26
N LEU A 307 19.31 7.73 11.36
CA LEU A 307 18.06 8.48 11.38
C LEU A 307 18.37 9.94 11.07
N SER A 308 17.74 10.47 10.03
CA SER A 308 17.90 11.85 9.58
C SER A 308 16.55 12.54 9.57
N ALA A 309 16.57 13.86 9.77
CA ALA A 309 15.39 14.70 9.72
C ALA A 309 15.69 15.94 8.87
N ILE A 310 14.83 16.23 7.90
CA ILE A 310 14.92 17.43 7.06
C ILE A 310 13.61 18.21 7.11
N THR A 311 13.68 19.52 6.92
CA THR A 311 12.49 20.38 6.89
C THR A 311 11.56 19.96 5.75
N GLY A 312 10.28 19.76 6.07
CA GLY A 312 9.29 19.31 5.11
C GLY A 312 8.76 20.41 4.18
N ALA A 313 7.86 20.00 3.28
CA ALA A 313 7.35 20.83 2.19
C ALA A 313 6.28 21.85 2.60
N GLY A 314 5.50 21.53 3.64
CA GLY A 314 4.35 22.31 4.11
C GLY A 314 4.59 22.82 5.53
N ASN A 315 3.85 23.82 5.99
CA ASN A 315 4.04 24.35 7.35
C ASN A 315 3.88 23.28 8.42
N GLY A 316 4.78 23.26 9.40
CA GLY A 316 4.73 22.28 10.48
C GLY A 316 5.07 20.87 10.03
N THR A 317 5.77 20.70 8.90
CA THR A 317 6.18 19.36 8.43
C THR A 317 7.68 19.13 8.47
N VAL A 318 8.05 17.86 8.66
CA VAL A 318 9.41 17.31 8.67
C VAL A 318 9.39 16.00 7.89
N VAL A 319 10.47 15.68 7.17
CA VAL A 319 10.67 14.37 6.55
C VAL A 319 11.76 13.64 7.31
N LEU A 320 11.47 12.43 7.79
CA LEU A 320 12.46 11.54 8.39
C LEU A 320 12.93 10.51 7.37
N SER A 321 14.19 10.09 7.44
CA SER A 321 14.70 8.94 6.71
C SER A 321 15.69 8.12 7.53
N TRP A 322 15.71 6.80 7.32
CA TRP A 322 16.60 5.86 8.01
C TRP A 322 16.82 4.61 7.18
N THR A 323 17.89 3.87 7.45
CA THR A 323 18.05 2.50 6.92
C THR A 323 17.36 1.52 7.86
N ALA A 324 16.49 0.67 7.32
CA ALA A 324 15.77 -0.35 8.08
C ALA A 324 16.78 -1.27 8.80
N PRO A 325 16.66 -1.45 10.13
CA PRO A 325 17.49 -2.38 10.88
C PRO A 325 17.05 -3.83 10.65
N GLY A 326 17.91 -4.79 11.00
CA GLY A 326 17.54 -6.20 11.09
C GLY A 326 16.92 -6.54 12.44
N SER A 327 16.13 -7.62 12.49
CA SER A 327 15.61 -8.19 13.75
C SER A 327 16.73 -8.64 14.67
N ASP A 328 17.84 -9.13 14.11
CA ASP A 328 18.93 -9.74 14.86
C ASP A 328 20.22 -8.98 14.49
N SER A 329 20.41 -7.78 15.03
CA SER A 329 21.45 -6.80 14.66
C SER A 329 21.26 -6.13 13.27
N THR A 330 22.34 -5.89 12.52
CA THR A 330 22.34 -5.05 11.31
C THR A 330 21.99 -5.80 10.02
N GLY A 331 21.90 -7.14 10.05
CA GLY A 331 21.54 -7.96 8.89
C GLY A 331 20.24 -8.73 9.10
N GLY A 332 19.70 -9.31 8.03
CA GLY A 332 18.63 -10.32 8.15
C GLY A 332 17.19 -9.78 8.09
N ARG A 333 16.28 -10.50 8.77
CA ARG A 333 14.82 -10.33 8.76
C ARG A 333 14.41 -8.91 9.11
N TYR A 334 13.22 -8.55 8.67
CA TYR A 334 12.53 -7.33 9.08
C TYR A 334 12.27 -7.33 10.58
N VAL A 335 12.46 -6.17 11.21
CA VAL A 335 11.98 -5.93 12.56
C VAL A 335 10.45 -6.00 12.61
N ARG A 336 9.92 -6.32 13.78
CA ARG A 336 8.48 -6.46 14.00
C ARG A 336 7.79 -5.10 14.02
N SER A 337 8.42 -4.11 14.63
CA SER A 337 7.89 -2.74 14.68
C SER A 337 9.00 -1.71 14.88
N LEU A 338 8.66 -0.46 14.56
CA LEU A 338 9.47 0.71 14.86
C LEU A 338 8.65 1.62 15.80
N ASP A 339 9.25 2.04 16.91
CA ASP A 339 8.72 3.07 17.81
C ASP A 339 9.51 4.35 17.51
N ILE A 340 8.90 5.32 16.83
CA ILE A 340 9.51 6.62 16.53
C ILE A 340 8.85 7.67 17.40
N ARG A 341 9.66 8.49 18.08
CA ARG A 341 9.20 9.51 19.01
C ARG A 341 9.83 10.86 18.73
N TYR A 342 9.16 11.91 19.18
CA TYR A 342 9.60 13.28 18.98
C TYR A 342 9.47 14.13 20.24
N SER A 343 10.27 15.19 20.32
CA SER A 343 10.30 16.14 21.44
C SER A 343 10.80 17.50 20.99
N GLN A 344 10.47 18.56 21.72
CA GLN A 344 11.07 19.90 21.55
C GLN A 344 12.36 20.07 22.37
N SER A 345 12.74 19.04 23.12
CA SER A 345 13.99 18.94 23.87
C SER A 345 14.74 17.68 23.48
N ASN A 346 16.04 17.62 23.80
CA ASN A 346 16.87 16.49 23.43
C ASN A 346 16.29 15.15 23.96
N ILE A 347 16.35 14.10 23.12
CA ILE A 347 15.88 12.76 23.45
C ILE A 347 17.05 11.93 23.98
N THR A 348 16.79 11.14 25.01
CA THR A 348 17.77 10.25 25.66
C THR A 348 17.12 8.90 25.92
N GLU A 349 17.94 7.87 26.17
CA GLU A 349 17.48 6.54 26.54
C GLU A 349 16.49 6.59 27.72
N GLN A 350 16.76 7.46 28.70
CA GLN A 350 16.00 7.59 29.93
C GLN A 350 14.62 8.24 29.73
N ASN A 351 14.50 9.20 28.82
CA ASN A 351 13.24 9.91 28.62
C ASN A 351 12.38 9.32 27.48
N PHE A 352 12.97 8.51 26.58
CA PHE A 352 12.32 8.02 25.37
C PHE A 352 10.94 7.42 25.62
N SER A 353 10.81 6.52 26.60
CA SER A 353 9.56 5.80 26.88
C SER A 353 8.40 6.69 27.33
N SER A 354 8.67 7.92 27.78
CA SER A 354 7.67 8.90 28.20
C SER A 354 7.25 9.88 27.09
N LEU A 355 7.98 9.91 25.96
CA LEU A 355 7.75 10.88 24.89
C LEU A 355 6.60 10.48 23.96
N PRO A 356 5.95 11.45 23.29
CA PRO A 356 4.93 11.19 22.29
C PRO A 356 5.44 10.31 21.14
N ARG A 357 4.65 9.29 20.80
CA ARG A 357 4.86 8.43 19.63
C ARG A 357 4.34 9.09 18.37
N LEU A 358 5.05 8.91 17.26
CA LEU A 358 4.54 9.25 15.94
C LEU A 358 3.53 8.18 15.48
N PRO A 359 2.35 8.57 14.99
CA PRO A 359 1.40 7.64 14.38
C PRO A 359 1.81 7.30 12.95
N ASN A 360 1.18 6.27 12.36
CA ASN A 360 1.28 5.92 10.95
C ASN A 360 2.72 5.69 10.45
N ILE A 361 3.54 5.06 11.28
CA ILE A 361 4.90 4.70 10.91
C ILE A 361 4.82 3.66 9.76
N PRO A 362 5.61 3.83 8.68
CA PRO A 362 5.65 2.85 7.60
C PRO A 362 5.93 1.44 8.13
N LYS A 363 5.29 0.43 7.52
CA LYS A 363 5.56 -0.96 7.86
C LYS A 363 7.07 -1.22 7.73
N PRO A 364 7.70 -1.95 8.68
CA PRO A 364 9.09 -2.34 8.54
C PRO A 364 9.34 -3.06 7.22
N VAL A 365 10.47 -2.79 6.59
CA VAL A 365 10.93 -3.47 5.36
C VAL A 365 12.18 -4.30 5.66
N LEU A 366 12.69 -4.99 4.65
CA LEU A 366 13.95 -5.74 4.76
C LEU A 366 15.10 -4.86 5.25
N SER A 367 15.97 -5.45 6.09
CA SER A 367 17.15 -4.77 6.60
C SER A 367 18.02 -4.23 5.46
N GLY A 368 18.57 -3.03 5.64
CA GLY A 368 19.39 -2.36 4.63
C GLY A 368 18.60 -1.49 3.63
N THR A 369 17.28 -1.65 3.54
CA THR A 369 16.43 -0.80 2.69
C THR A 369 16.21 0.57 3.35
N LEU A 370 16.36 1.66 2.58
CA LEU A 370 16.04 2.99 3.09
C LEU A 370 14.52 3.17 3.22
N GLN A 371 14.06 3.67 4.36
CA GLN A 371 12.70 4.08 4.60
C GLN A 371 12.62 5.58 4.88
N SER A 372 11.44 6.15 4.67
CA SER A 372 11.17 7.54 5.00
C SER A 372 9.72 7.73 5.46
N MET A 373 9.46 8.79 6.23
CA MET A 373 8.10 9.19 6.60
C MET A 373 7.95 10.71 6.68
N ASN A 374 6.75 11.20 6.39
CA ASN A 374 6.38 12.59 6.63
C ASN A 374 5.78 12.74 8.03
N VAL A 375 6.36 13.63 8.81
CA VAL A 375 5.81 14.10 10.09
C VAL A 375 5.03 15.36 9.84
N LEU A 376 3.76 15.35 10.20
CA LEU A 376 2.82 16.44 9.99
C LEU A 376 2.44 17.11 11.31
N ASN A 377 1.76 18.25 11.22
CA ASN A 377 1.09 18.90 12.36
C ASN A 377 2.02 19.38 13.50
N LEU A 378 3.31 19.57 13.24
CA LEU A 378 4.24 20.20 14.18
C LEU A 378 4.02 21.71 14.24
N THR A 379 4.48 22.37 15.30
CA THR A 379 4.46 23.83 15.37
C THR A 379 5.48 24.40 14.37
N PRO A 380 5.06 25.20 13.37
CA PRO A 380 5.97 25.78 12.38
C PRO A 380 7.08 26.59 13.04
N GLY A 381 8.31 26.44 12.57
CA GLY A 381 9.45 27.22 13.06
C GLY A 381 10.03 26.72 14.38
N GLN A 382 9.44 25.69 14.99
CA GLN A 382 10.01 25.06 16.18
C GLN A 382 10.97 23.94 15.81
N THR A 383 12.06 23.84 16.58
CA THR A 383 13.00 22.72 16.49
C THR A 383 12.44 21.51 17.20
N TYR A 384 12.47 20.38 16.50
CA TYR A 384 12.10 19.07 17.03
C TYR A 384 13.28 18.11 16.95
N TYR A 385 13.37 17.26 17.96
CA TYR A 385 14.27 16.12 18.07
C TYR A 385 13.46 14.85 17.82
N PHE A 386 14.04 13.90 17.08
CA PHE A 386 13.45 12.63 16.72
C PHE A 386 14.42 11.51 17.07
N ALA A 387 13.90 10.42 17.62
CA ALA A 387 14.66 9.21 17.85
C ALA A 387 13.73 8.02 17.70
N MET A 388 14.31 6.84 17.49
CA MET A 388 13.55 5.62 17.29
C MET A 388 14.19 4.42 17.95
N LYS A 389 13.37 3.40 18.16
CA LYS A 389 13.78 2.05 18.52
C LYS A 389 13.10 1.04 17.61
N ALA A 390 13.81 -0.01 17.26
CA ALA A 390 13.23 -1.16 16.61
C ALA A 390 12.92 -2.24 17.65
N ALA A 391 11.86 -3.01 17.43
CA ALA A 391 11.51 -4.16 18.25
C ALA A 391 11.34 -5.39 17.36
N ASP A 392 11.81 -6.53 17.86
CA ASP A 392 11.46 -7.86 17.36
C ASP A 392 10.37 -8.47 18.26
N ARG A 393 10.33 -9.79 18.43
CA ARG A 393 9.34 -10.49 19.26
C ARG A 393 9.68 -10.51 20.76
N THR A 394 10.94 -10.36 21.12
CA THR A 394 11.46 -10.51 22.48
C THR A 394 12.13 -9.23 22.98
N ASP A 395 12.82 -8.53 22.09
CA ASP A 395 13.76 -7.48 22.41
C ASP A 395 13.45 -6.16 21.71
N THR A 396 14.11 -5.12 22.19
CA THR A 396 14.08 -3.78 21.61
C THR A 396 15.51 -3.28 21.46
N SER A 397 15.80 -2.62 20.35
CA SER A 397 17.10 -2.02 20.09
C SER A 397 17.44 -0.96 21.14
N ALA A 398 18.72 -0.63 21.26
CA ALA A 398 19.12 0.64 21.85
C ALA A 398 18.54 1.82 21.05
N LEU A 399 18.48 3.01 21.67
CA LEU A 399 18.02 4.23 21.00
C LEU A 399 18.87 4.53 19.76
N SER A 400 18.22 4.97 18.70
CA SER A 400 18.89 5.50 17.51
C SER A 400 19.76 6.73 17.83
N ASN A 401 20.52 7.20 16.85
CA ASN A 401 20.98 8.58 16.90
C ASN A 401 19.78 9.55 16.97
N VAL A 402 19.97 10.72 17.57
CA VAL A 402 18.92 11.74 17.68
C VAL A 402 19.03 12.68 16.50
N ALA A 403 18.02 12.68 15.62
CA ALA A 403 17.91 13.63 14.52
C ALA A 403 17.23 14.90 15.02
N SER A 404 17.66 16.08 14.56
CA SER A 404 17.02 17.35 14.93
C SER A 404 16.85 18.26 13.72
N VAL A 405 15.69 18.90 13.61
CA VAL A 405 15.41 19.85 12.54
C VAL A 405 14.33 20.84 12.94
N GLN A 406 14.37 22.03 12.34
CA GLN A 406 13.27 22.98 12.45
C GLN A 406 12.12 22.57 11.53
N ALA A 407 10.91 22.46 12.09
CA ALA A 407 9.70 22.25 11.31
C ALA A 407 9.46 23.45 10.39
N ARG A 408 9.00 23.20 9.17
CA ARG A 408 8.84 24.23 8.14
C ARG A 408 7.97 25.40 8.64
N SER A 409 8.45 26.62 8.47
CA SER A 409 7.72 27.86 8.73
C SER A 409 7.64 28.74 7.48
N GLY A 410 6.72 29.70 7.49
CA GLY A 410 6.67 30.76 6.47
C GLY A 410 5.84 30.44 5.24
N LEU A 411 5.10 29.34 5.23
CA LEU A 411 3.95 29.14 4.34
C LEU A 411 2.67 29.57 5.09
N PRO A 412 1.59 30.02 4.45
CA PRO A 412 0.31 30.15 5.13
C PRO A 412 -0.15 28.79 5.65
N LEU A 413 -0.54 28.71 6.93
CA LEU A 413 -1.12 27.49 7.52
C LEU A 413 -2.47 27.19 6.85
N VAL A 414 -2.60 26.05 6.19
CA VAL A 414 -3.89 25.47 5.79
C VAL A 414 -4.06 24.19 6.59
N LYS A 415 -4.93 24.19 7.61
CA LYS A 415 -5.10 23.02 8.48
C LYS A 415 -6.53 22.48 8.58
N ASP A 416 -7.55 23.21 8.16
CA ASP A 416 -8.93 22.74 8.24
C ASP A 416 -9.66 23.03 6.92
N SER A 417 -10.00 21.99 6.16
CA SER A 417 -10.74 22.08 4.91
C SER A 417 -12.16 21.54 5.09
N VAL A 418 -13.17 22.30 4.65
CA VAL A 418 -14.57 21.88 4.58
C VAL A 418 -14.94 21.71 3.11
N ARG A 419 -15.55 20.56 2.77
CA ARG A 419 -16.12 20.32 1.45
C ARG A 419 -17.53 20.91 1.39
N LEU A 420 -17.79 21.73 0.37
CA LEU A 420 -19.09 22.29 0.02
C LEU A 420 -19.52 21.72 -1.32
N ASP A 421 -20.57 20.93 -1.35
CA ASP A 421 -21.15 20.49 -2.62
C ASP A 421 -22.03 21.60 -3.22
N ALA A 422 -22.18 21.58 -4.54
CA ALA A 422 -23.12 22.49 -5.21
C ALA A 422 -24.56 22.13 -4.82
N TYR A 423 -25.31 23.11 -4.34
CA TYR A 423 -26.74 22.97 -4.09
C TYR A 423 -27.48 23.78 -5.16
N GLN A 424 -28.15 23.08 -6.08
CA GLN A 424 -28.80 23.57 -7.30
C GLN A 424 -27.86 24.03 -8.44
N ASP A 425 -27.73 23.18 -9.45
CA ASP A 425 -27.55 23.62 -10.84
C ASP A 425 -28.83 24.34 -11.30
N THR A 426 -28.80 25.66 -11.49
CA THR A 426 -29.86 26.33 -12.25
C THR A 426 -29.55 26.26 -13.74
N TYR A 427 -30.16 25.26 -14.35
CA TYR A 427 -30.21 24.87 -15.75
C TYR A 427 -31.00 25.90 -16.58
N PHE A 428 -30.52 26.41 -17.73
CA PHE A 428 -31.38 27.21 -18.62
C PHE A 428 -31.46 26.61 -20.02
N LYS A 429 -32.41 25.70 -20.22
CA LYS A 429 -32.80 25.22 -21.54
C LYS A 429 -33.75 26.24 -22.17
N LYS A 430 -33.63 26.47 -23.49
CA LYS A 430 -34.83 26.59 -24.31
C LYS A 430 -34.71 25.77 -25.60
N ASN A 431 -35.64 24.82 -25.71
CA ASN A 431 -36.02 23.99 -26.87
C ASN A 431 -35.03 22.91 -27.33
N GLU A 432 -35.21 21.70 -26.78
CA GLU A 432 -35.30 20.51 -27.63
C GLU A 432 -36.17 19.45 -26.92
N THR A 433 -37.25 19.11 -27.62
CA THR A 433 -38.10 17.94 -27.44
C THR A 433 -37.52 16.77 -28.28
N ASP A 434 -37.94 15.55 -27.91
CA ASP A 434 -37.97 14.31 -28.69
C ASP A 434 -36.67 13.55 -29.09
N ASN A 435 -36.53 12.38 -28.45
CA ASN A 435 -36.23 11.07 -29.05
C ASN A 435 -34.79 10.73 -29.52
N LYS A 436 -34.05 10.13 -28.58
CA LYS A 436 -32.99 9.12 -28.76
C LYS A 436 -32.05 9.27 -29.97
N GLY A 437 -31.12 10.19 -29.81
CA GLY A 437 -29.76 10.15 -30.39
C GLY A 437 -28.84 11.22 -29.79
N GLY A 438 -29.19 11.74 -28.61
CA GLY A 438 -28.89 13.11 -28.15
C GLY A 438 -27.41 13.41 -27.91
N LEU A 439 -26.75 13.92 -28.95
CA LEU A 439 -25.48 14.63 -28.89
C LEU A 439 -25.68 16.13 -29.24
N ALA A 440 -26.56 16.82 -28.53
CA ALA A 440 -26.72 18.26 -28.65
C ALA A 440 -26.51 18.91 -27.27
N TRP A 441 -25.28 19.38 -27.06
CA TRP A 441 -24.78 20.00 -25.84
C TRP A 441 -25.19 21.47 -25.73
N LEU A 442 -25.59 21.90 -24.52
CA LEU A 442 -25.81 23.30 -24.23
C LEU A 442 -24.45 23.98 -23.96
N SER A 443 -23.91 24.69 -24.95
CA SER A 443 -22.80 25.64 -24.74
C SER A 443 -23.39 26.99 -24.35
N LEU A 444 -23.08 27.49 -23.14
CA LEU A 444 -23.30 28.90 -22.80
C LEU A 444 -22.13 29.70 -23.37
N SER A 445 -22.17 29.99 -24.67
CA SER A 445 -21.29 30.96 -25.29
C SER A 445 -21.85 32.36 -25.06
N SER A 446 -21.28 33.08 -24.08
CA SER A 446 -21.09 34.51 -24.35
C SER A 446 -20.11 34.56 -25.52
N ALA A 447 -20.29 35.48 -26.47
CA ALA A 447 -19.78 35.39 -27.84
C ALA A 447 -18.29 34.99 -28.05
N TYR A 448 -17.45 34.93 -27.01
CA TYR A 448 -16.05 34.53 -27.12
C TYR A 448 -15.48 33.65 -25.97
N ASN A 449 -16.14 33.46 -24.82
CA ASN A 449 -15.45 33.05 -23.56
C ASN A 449 -16.28 32.09 -22.66
N GLY A 450 -16.55 30.84 -23.05
CA GLY A 450 -17.46 29.91 -22.36
C GLY A 450 -17.48 30.01 -20.82
N ILE A 451 -18.68 30.07 -20.24
CA ILE A 451 -18.89 30.43 -18.82
C ILE A 451 -19.55 29.28 -18.05
N THR A 452 -19.01 28.92 -16.88
CA THR A 452 -19.67 28.09 -15.86
C THR A 452 -20.05 28.96 -14.67
N TYR A 453 -21.35 29.07 -14.36
CA TYR A 453 -21.82 29.75 -13.17
C TYR A 453 -22.10 28.73 -12.05
N LEU A 454 -21.57 28.97 -10.86
CA LEU A 454 -21.65 28.04 -9.73
C LEU A 454 -22.16 28.75 -8.47
N ARG A 455 -23.02 28.04 -7.74
CA ARG A 455 -23.46 28.38 -6.38
C ARG A 455 -23.18 27.19 -5.48
N PHE A 456 -22.50 27.45 -4.37
CA PHE A 456 -22.18 26.47 -3.35
C PHE A 456 -22.97 26.80 -2.09
N ASP A 457 -23.40 25.77 -1.36
CA ASP A 457 -24.03 25.99 -0.07
C ASP A 457 -22.98 26.44 0.95
N MET A 458 -22.97 27.73 1.27
CA MET A 458 -22.07 28.31 2.26
C MET A 458 -22.58 28.16 3.70
N SER A 459 -23.74 27.52 3.92
CA SER A 459 -24.37 27.43 5.26
C SER A 459 -23.54 26.66 6.28
N VAL A 460 -22.72 25.71 5.82
CA VAL A 460 -21.80 24.96 6.70
C VAL A 460 -20.54 25.75 7.06
N CYS A 461 -20.30 26.91 6.42
CA CYS A 461 -19.20 27.80 6.76
C CYS A 461 -19.61 28.68 7.95
N THR A 462 -19.14 28.33 9.15
CA THR A 462 -19.39 29.12 10.37
C THR A 462 -18.44 30.30 10.54
N LYS A 463 -17.35 30.33 9.75
CA LYS A 463 -16.38 31.43 9.66
C LYS A 463 -16.07 31.74 8.20
N MET A 464 -15.53 32.93 7.97
CA MET A 464 -15.17 33.41 6.64
C MET A 464 -13.99 32.60 6.08
N PRO A 465 -14.09 32.01 4.88
CA PRO A 465 -12.99 31.25 4.28
C PRO A 465 -11.77 32.12 3.96
N ASP A 466 -10.58 31.58 4.19
CA ASP A 466 -9.30 32.21 3.86
C ASP A 466 -8.79 31.81 2.47
N SER A 467 -9.13 30.61 2.00
CA SER A 467 -8.87 30.14 0.64
C SER A 467 -9.94 29.14 0.21
N ALA A 468 -10.03 28.88 -1.10
CA ALA A 468 -10.91 27.85 -1.65
C ALA A 468 -10.42 27.31 -3.00
N VAL A 469 -10.91 26.13 -3.37
CA VAL A 469 -10.65 25.47 -4.66
C VAL A 469 -11.96 24.90 -5.17
N ILE A 470 -12.33 25.24 -6.41
CA ILE A 470 -13.48 24.64 -7.10
C ILE A 470 -13.00 23.42 -7.87
N VAL A 471 -13.71 22.31 -7.73
CA VAL A 471 -13.39 21.07 -8.42
C VAL A 471 -14.45 20.78 -9.47
N LEU A 472 -14.02 20.67 -10.73
CA LEU A 472 -14.87 20.28 -11.86
C LEU A 472 -14.34 19.02 -12.52
N GLN A 473 -15.24 18.30 -13.18
CA GLN A 473 -14.94 17.10 -13.94
C GLN A 473 -15.56 17.23 -15.34
N PRO A 474 -14.83 16.97 -16.42
CA PRO A 474 -15.40 16.96 -17.77
C PRO A 474 -16.27 15.71 -17.93
N CYS A 475 -17.26 15.76 -18.81
CA CYS A 475 -18.00 14.53 -19.15
C CYS A 475 -17.16 13.65 -20.12
N GLU A 476 -17.53 12.36 -20.23
CA GLU A 476 -16.75 11.35 -20.96
C GLU A 476 -17.05 11.32 -22.46
N TRP A 477 -16.26 12.00 -23.30
CA TRP A 477 -16.49 12.02 -24.76
C TRP A 477 -15.21 11.93 -25.59
N GLY A 478 -14.80 10.70 -25.89
CA GLY A 478 -13.83 10.39 -26.93
C GLY A 478 -12.46 11.10 -26.81
N ALA A 479 -11.61 10.89 -27.81
CA ALA A 479 -10.21 11.30 -27.80
C ALA A 479 -9.96 12.78 -28.19
N THR A 480 -10.90 13.69 -27.95
CA THR A 480 -10.71 15.12 -28.23
C THR A 480 -9.97 15.79 -27.06
N THR A 481 -9.01 16.65 -27.37
CA THR A 481 -8.27 17.43 -26.36
C THR A 481 -8.98 18.76 -26.14
N PHE A 482 -9.17 19.12 -24.88
CA PHE A 482 -9.76 20.37 -24.46
C PHE A 482 -8.64 21.32 -24.00
N GLN A 483 -8.82 22.63 -24.18
CA GLN A 483 -7.92 23.68 -23.67
C GLN A 483 -8.79 24.71 -22.96
N TYR A 484 -8.45 24.93 -21.69
CA TYR A 484 -9.28 25.70 -20.79
C TYR A 484 -8.39 26.58 -19.91
N THR A 485 -8.10 27.80 -20.40
CA THR A 485 -7.47 28.86 -19.59
C THR A 485 -8.55 29.60 -18.83
N THR A 486 -8.44 29.66 -17.49
CA THR A 486 -9.54 30.21 -16.69
C THR A 486 -9.19 31.44 -15.87
N VAL A 487 -10.19 32.30 -15.77
CA VAL A 487 -10.29 33.29 -14.71
C VAL A 487 -11.55 33.04 -13.90
N ILE A 488 -11.52 33.41 -12.63
CA ILE A 488 -12.67 33.40 -11.73
C ILE A 488 -13.15 34.83 -11.53
N ARG A 489 -14.45 35.05 -11.68
CA ARG A 489 -15.10 36.33 -11.41
C ARG A 489 -16.24 36.16 -10.41
N PRO A 490 -16.29 36.99 -9.35
CA PRO A 490 -17.48 37.11 -8.50
C PRO A 490 -18.66 37.67 -9.28
N VAL A 491 -19.82 37.02 -9.20
CA VAL A 491 -21.04 37.50 -9.84
C VAL A 491 -21.73 38.51 -8.95
N THR A 492 -21.71 39.78 -9.35
CA THR A 492 -22.27 40.89 -8.56
C THR A 492 -23.62 41.37 -9.09
N LYS A 493 -24.10 40.80 -10.19
CA LYS A 493 -25.43 41.07 -10.75
C LYS A 493 -26.36 39.89 -10.49
N ALA A 494 -27.55 40.17 -9.96
CA ALA A 494 -28.58 39.14 -9.83
C ALA A 494 -28.99 38.63 -11.21
N MET A 495 -28.89 37.32 -11.43
CA MET A 495 -29.16 36.69 -12.72
C MET A 495 -30.48 35.92 -12.69
N THR A 496 -31.23 35.98 -13.80
CA THR A 496 -32.40 35.14 -14.07
C THR A 496 -32.12 34.19 -15.23
N GLU A 497 -32.88 33.09 -15.28
CA GLU A 497 -32.77 32.03 -16.29
C GLU A 497 -32.75 32.56 -17.73
N ASP A 498 -33.58 33.58 -17.99
CA ASP A 498 -33.84 34.10 -19.33
C ASP A 498 -32.77 35.08 -19.85
N ALA A 499 -31.84 35.53 -19.01
CA ALA A 499 -30.93 36.61 -19.36
C ALA A 499 -29.84 36.19 -20.37
N PHE A 500 -29.42 34.91 -20.39
CA PHE A 500 -28.18 34.49 -21.06
C PHE A 500 -28.18 34.56 -22.60
N PHE A 501 -29.33 34.72 -23.25
CA PHE A 501 -29.48 34.45 -24.70
C PHE A 501 -29.39 35.68 -25.63
N ALA A 502 -29.10 36.89 -25.13
CA ALA A 502 -29.20 38.10 -25.95
C ALA A 502 -27.87 38.62 -26.55
N GLY A 503 -26.71 38.02 -26.25
CA GLY A 503 -25.40 38.50 -26.71
C GLY A 503 -24.97 39.82 -26.04
N GLY A 504 -23.69 39.95 -25.69
CA GLY A 504 -23.14 41.13 -25.01
C GLY A 504 -21.88 40.84 -24.19
N PRO A 505 -21.13 41.87 -23.76
CA PRO A 505 -19.90 41.70 -22.99
C PRO A 505 -20.18 41.03 -21.63
N ILE A 506 -19.23 40.24 -21.12
CA ILE A 506 -19.36 39.49 -19.85
C ILE A 506 -19.77 40.38 -18.68
N ALA A 507 -19.25 41.61 -18.63
CA ALA A 507 -19.59 42.64 -17.65
C ALA A 507 -21.10 42.94 -17.55
N PHE A 508 -21.83 42.83 -18.67
CA PHE A 508 -23.28 43.03 -18.69
C PHE A 508 -24.03 41.92 -17.94
N TRP A 509 -23.49 40.71 -17.93
CA TRP A 509 -24.12 39.51 -17.37
C TRP A 509 -23.71 39.25 -15.92
N LEU A 510 -22.40 39.32 -15.65
CA LEU A 510 -21.82 38.95 -14.36
C LEU A 510 -21.58 40.15 -13.43
N GLY A 511 -21.69 41.37 -13.96
CA GLY A 511 -21.26 42.60 -13.28
C GLY A 511 -19.77 42.89 -13.47
N ASN A 512 -19.31 44.02 -12.92
CA ASN A 512 -17.97 44.60 -13.15
C ASN A 512 -16.92 44.16 -12.11
N ALA A 513 -17.10 43.01 -11.46
CA ALA A 513 -16.10 42.53 -10.51
C ALA A 513 -14.77 42.21 -11.21
N LEU A 514 -13.66 42.30 -10.46
CA LEU A 514 -12.36 41.91 -10.97
C LEU A 514 -12.34 40.42 -11.35
N GLU A 515 -11.64 40.12 -12.44
CA GLU A 515 -11.30 38.74 -12.82
C GLU A 515 -9.99 38.37 -12.14
N TYR A 516 -9.96 37.19 -11.54
CA TYR A 516 -8.79 36.66 -10.88
C TYR A 516 -8.25 35.48 -11.70
N PRO A 517 -6.95 35.47 -12.08
CA PRO A 517 -6.36 34.32 -12.74
C PRO A 517 -6.56 33.04 -11.94
N SER A 518 -6.88 31.95 -12.64
CA SER A 518 -6.98 30.62 -12.05
C SER A 518 -6.17 29.63 -12.90
N ALA A 519 -6.45 28.33 -12.75
CA ALA A 519 -5.68 27.27 -13.41
C ALA A 519 -5.99 27.17 -14.91
N SER A 520 -4.97 26.79 -15.70
CA SER A 520 -5.12 26.43 -17.11
C SER A 520 -4.93 24.93 -17.27
N TYR A 521 -5.85 24.30 -17.98
CA TYR A 521 -5.81 22.86 -18.22
C TYR A 521 -5.86 22.53 -19.70
N THR A 522 -5.13 21.47 -20.07
CA THR A 522 -5.21 20.83 -21.37
C THR A 522 -5.23 19.32 -21.14
N GLY A 523 -6.15 18.61 -21.78
CA GLY A 523 -6.28 17.17 -21.60
C GLY A 523 -7.44 16.55 -22.36
N PRO A 524 -7.53 15.21 -22.40
CA PRO A 524 -8.67 14.52 -22.99
C PRO A 524 -9.93 14.70 -22.15
N TYR A 525 -11.11 14.58 -22.75
CA TYR A 525 -12.40 14.48 -22.05
C TYR A 525 -12.53 13.13 -21.33
N ASN A 526 -11.70 12.90 -20.30
CA ASN A 526 -11.76 11.71 -19.45
C ASN A 526 -12.63 12.01 -18.22
N GLY A 527 -13.82 11.41 -18.19
CA GLY A 527 -14.81 11.57 -17.13
C GLY A 527 -14.44 10.97 -15.78
N GLN A 528 -13.17 10.67 -15.49
CA GLN A 528 -12.68 10.33 -14.15
C GLN A 528 -11.75 11.41 -13.56
N THR A 529 -11.26 12.34 -14.38
CA THR A 529 -10.25 13.32 -13.94
C THR A 529 -10.91 14.55 -13.34
N LYS A 530 -10.57 14.85 -12.08
CA LYS A 530 -10.96 16.09 -11.41
C LYS A 530 -9.96 17.20 -11.69
N TYR A 531 -10.46 18.40 -11.95
CA TYR A 531 -9.69 19.60 -12.24
C TYR A 531 -9.98 20.65 -11.18
N TYR A 532 -8.91 21.29 -10.69
CA TYR A 532 -8.92 22.09 -9.48
C TYR A 532 -8.65 23.56 -9.81
N PHE A 533 -9.64 24.42 -9.64
CA PHE A 533 -9.57 25.83 -9.98
C PHE A 533 -9.39 26.64 -8.69
N PRO A 534 -8.17 27.16 -8.40
CA PRO A 534 -7.95 27.97 -7.22
C PRO A 534 -8.83 29.22 -7.26
N VAL A 535 -9.51 29.50 -6.16
CA VAL A 535 -10.32 30.71 -5.97
C VAL A 535 -9.48 31.73 -5.22
N ALA A 536 -9.32 32.92 -5.80
CA ALA A 536 -8.67 34.03 -5.12
C ALA A 536 -9.41 34.37 -3.82
N ARG A 537 -8.64 34.70 -2.78
CA ARG A 537 -9.18 35.01 -1.44
C ARG A 537 -10.28 36.06 -1.52
N GLU A 538 -10.03 37.13 -2.25
CA GLU A 538 -10.95 38.25 -2.42
C GLU A 538 -12.28 37.80 -3.06
N ALA A 539 -12.23 36.89 -4.03
CA ALA A 539 -13.42 36.37 -4.71
C ALA A 539 -14.28 35.48 -3.81
N ILE A 540 -13.67 34.56 -3.06
CA ILE A 540 -14.41 33.68 -2.14
C ILE A 540 -14.96 34.46 -0.95
N GLN A 541 -14.23 35.48 -0.49
CA GLN A 541 -14.66 36.36 0.58
C GLN A 541 -15.91 37.16 0.19
N MET A 542 -15.94 37.73 -1.03
CA MET A 542 -17.13 38.41 -1.55
C MET A 542 -18.36 37.49 -1.64
N TYR A 543 -18.15 36.24 -2.08
CA TYR A 543 -19.22 35.25 -2.18
C TYR A 543 -19.73 34.81 -0.80
N ALA A 544 -18.83 34.47 0.12
CA ALA A 544 -19.16 34.07 1.49
C ALA A 544 -19.92 35.15 2.26
N GLN A 545 -19.62 36.43 2.00
CA GLN A 545 -20.31 37.58 2.59
C GLN A 545 -21.66 37.91 1.93
N GLY A 546 -22.05 37.20 0.87
CA GLY A 546 -23.28 37.47 0.11
C GLY A 546 -23.24 38.73 -0.75
N THR A 547 -22.07 39.36 -0.91
CA THR A 547 -21.88 40.50 -1.83
C THR A 547 -21.78 40.07 -3.30
N ALA A 548 -21.45 38.80 -3.54
CA ALA A 548 -21.62 38.13 -4.81
C ALA A 548 -22.71 37.06 -4.71
N TYR A 549 -23.50 36.89 -5.76
CA TYR A 549 -24.57 35.89 -5.86
C TYR A 549 -24.05 34.49 -6.21
N GLY A 550 -22.81 34.39 -6.68
CA GLY A 550 -22.15 33.15 -7.10
C GLY A 550 -20.76 33.43 -7.68
N LEU A 551 -20.11 32.38 -8.15
CA LEU A 551 -18.81 32.46 -8.80
C LEU A 551 -18.96 32.03 -10.27
N ALA A 552 -18.29 32.74 -11.17
CA ALA A 552 -18.20 32.37 -12.57
C ALA A 552 -16.77 31.92 -12.90
N ILE A 553 -16.65 30.74 -13.49
CA ILE A 553 -15.43 30.29 -14.16
C ILE A 553 -15.58 30.63 -15.64
N ILE A 554 -14.61 31.37 -16.16
CA ILE A 554 -14.65 31.92 -17.51
C ILE A 554 -13.46 31.37 -18.28
N ASN A 555 -13.72 30.72 -19.40
CA ASN A 555 -12.67 30.36 -20.34
C ASN A 555 -12.24 31.61 -21.13
N THR A 556 -10.96 31.96 -21.10
CA THR A 556 -10.42 33.16 -21.76
C THR A 556 -9.75 32.88 -23.11
N ASP A 557 -9.85 31.65 -23.64
CA ASP A 557 -9.21 31.29 -24.91
C ASP A 557 -9.94 31.91 -26.13
N SER A 558 -9.16 32.46 -27.08
CA SER A 558 -9.58 33.59 -27.93
C SER A 558 -10.38 33.29 -29.20
N ALA A 559 -10.80 32.05 -29.45
CA ALA A 559 -11.60 31.74 -30.64
C ALA A 559 -12.45 30.48 -30.43
N ASN A 560 -13.75 30.67 -30.18
CA ASN A 560 -14.74 29.59 -29.98
C ASN A 560 -14.56 28.75 -28.71
N ALA A 561 -14.17 29.38 -27.59
CA ALA A 561 -14.10 28.75 -26.28
C ALA A 561 -15.49 28.28 -25.81
N ALA A 562 -15.91 27.09 -26.24
CA ALA A 562 -17.02 26.39 -25.63
C ALA A 562 -16.68 26.09 -24.17
N ASN A 563 -17.69 26.00 -23.32
CA ASN A 563 -17.47 25.46 -21.98
C ASN A 563 -17.24 23.95 -22.09
N GLN A 564 -16.08 23.48 -21.62
CA GLN A 564 -15.62 22.09 -21.75
C GLN A 564 -15.87 21.27 -20.47
N PHE A 565 -16.43 21.91 -19.44
CA PHE A 565 -16.88 21.29 -18.21
C PHE A 565 -18.41 21.32 -18.17
N TRP A 566 -19.03 20.14 -18.13
CA TRP A 566 -20.49 20.01 -18.11
C TRP A 566 -20.96 19.65 -16.70
N SER A 567 -22.04 20.28 -16.25
CA SER A 567 -22.46 20.18 -14.85
C SER A 567 -23.31 18.94 -14.54
N LYS A 568 -23.76 18.16 -15.53
CA LYS A 568 -24.67 17.05 -15.28
C LYS A 568 -24.49 15.88 -16.22
N ASP A 569 -23.57 15.00 -15.87
CA ASP A 569 -23.70 13.57 -16.17
C ASP A 569 -23.10 12.76 -15.02
N ARG A 570 -23.86 11.76 -14.54
CA ARG A 570 -23.56 10.72 -13.51
C ARG A 570 -23.66 11.10 -12.02
N GLY A 571 -24.89 11.16 -11.50
CA GLY A 571 -25.17 10.96 -10.06
C GLY A 571 -24.58 12.01 -9.09
N ALA A 572 -24.96 11.94 -7.82
CA ALA A 572 -24.56 12.93 -6.81
C ALA A 572 -23.04 12.93 -6.50
N ALA A 573 -22.31 11.87 -6.85
CA ALA A 573 -20.88 11.74 -6.61
C ALA A 573 -19.99 12.53 -7.59
N GLU A 574 -20.55 13.03 -8.70
CA GLU A 574 -19.82 13.66 -9.81
C GLU A 574 -20.25 15.12 -10.06
N SER A 575 -20.98 15.74 -9.13
CA SER A 575 -21.31 17.18 -9.16
C SER A 575 -20.09 18.05 -8.84
N PRO A 576 -19.98 19.27 -9.40
CA PRO A 576 -19.02 20.27 -8.93
C PRO A 576 -19.09 20.47 -7.42
N TYR A 577 -17.93 20.53 -6.78
CA TYR A 577 -17.83 20.84 -5.36
C TYR A 577 -16.69 21.82 -5.12
N MET A 578 -16.78 22.58 -4.03
CA MET A 578 -15.79 23.54 -3.60
C MET A 578 -15.23 23.13 -2.27
N ILE A 579 -13.91 23.06 -2.16
CA ILE A 579 -13.22 22.89 -0.88
C ILE A 579 -12.88 24.27 -0.36
N VAL A 580 -13.33 24.62 0.84
CA VAL A 580 -13.02 25.88 1.52
C VAL A 580 -12.14 25.63 2.73
N TYR A 581 -11.30 26.59 3.08
CA TYR A 581 -10.39 26.49 4.22
C TYR A 581 -10.67 27.62 5.21
N SER A 582 -10.92 27.29 6.49
CA SER A 582 -11.25 28.26 7.54
C SER A 582 -10.66 27.86 8.89
N GLY A 583 -10.04 28.77 9.62
CA GLY A 583 -9.34 28.45 10.88
C GLY A 583 -10.23 28.07 12.08
N LEU A 584 -10.05 26.82 12.56
CA LEU A 584 -10.27 26.22 13.88
C LEU A 584 -11.60 25.53 14.24
N ASP A 585 -11.37 24.29 14.72
CA ASP A 585 -11.99 23.44 15.74
C ASP A 585 -13.46 23.01 15.54
N ASN A 586 -13.60 21.72 15.20
CA ASN A 586 -14.82 20.92 15.06
C ASN A 586 -15.65 21.16 13.79
N VAL A 587 -15.22 20.54 12.69
CA VAL A 587 -16.16 20.03 11.67
C VAL A 587 -15.68 18.65 11.23
N SER A 588 -16.50 17.63 11.51
CA SER A 588 -16.37 16.31 10.91
C SER A 588 -16.83 16.41 9.45
N ALA A 589 -15.89 16.46 8.51
CA ALA A 589 -16.16 16.26 7.09
C ALA A 589 -15.00 15.47 6.46
N GLU A 590 -15.36 14.55 5.58
CA GLU A 590 -14.48 13.59 4.90
C GLU A 590 -13.22 14.27 4.34
N GLN A 591 -12.05 13.68 4.61
CA GLN A 591 -10.85 13.93 3.81
C GLN A 591 -11.03 13.27 2.43
N PRO A 592 -10.78 13.98 1.33
CA PRO A 592 -10.40 13.31 0.09
C PRO A 592 -9.04 13.77 -0.42
N ASP A 593 -8.43 12.83 -1.14
CA ASP A 593 -7.11 12.84 -1.73
C ASP A 593 -6.84 13.93 -2.78
N ASP A 594 -5.54 14.19 -2.94
CA ASP A 594 -4.83 14.66 -4.14
C ASP A 594 -4.71 16.18 -4.41
N PHE A 595 -3.48 16.70 -4.32
CA PHE A 595 -3.11 18.09 -4.64
C PHE A 595 -1.70 18.19 -5.26
N SER A 596 -1.55 18.75 -6.47
CA SER A 596 -0.25 19.08 -7.09
C SER A 596 -0.18 20.55 -7.55
N VAL A 597 1.00 21.19 -7.37
CA VAL A 597 1.28 22.60 -7.70
C VAL A 597 2.70 22.71 -8.33
N GLY A 598 2.86 23.32 -9.53
CA GLY A 598 4.15 23.84 -10.06
C GLY A 598 4.90 22.99 -11.14
N PRO A 599 6.00 23.53 -11.75
CA PRO A 599 6.85 22.82 -12.71
C PRO A 599 7.80 21.83 -12.05
N ALA A 600 8.18 20.76 -12.76
CA ALA A 600 8.99 19.66 -12.23
C ALA A 600 10.38 20.12 -11.77
N ILE A 601 10.79 19.73 -10.57
CA ILE A 601 12.07 20.11 -9.95
C ILE A 601 12.89 18.86 -9.67
N LEU A 602 14.09 18.79 -10.26
CA LEU A 602 15.11 17.76 -9.98
C LEU A 602 16.11 18.27 -8.94
N THR A 603 16.15 17.61 -7.80
CA THR A 603 17.11 17.85 -6.71
C THR A 603 17.88 16.58 -6.42
N VAL A 604 19.16 16.69 -6.06
CA VAL A 604 19.99 15.54 -5.70
C VAL A 604 20.83 15.88 -4.48
N MET A 605 20.60 15.19 -3.36
CA MET A 605 21.23 15.48 -2.07
C MET A 605 21.48 14.19 -1.26
N PRO A 606 22.61 14.05 -0.54
CA PRO A 606 23.74 15.01 -0.50
C PRO A 606 24.47 15.09 -1.85
N ASN A 607 25.16 16.19 -2.11
CA ASN A 607 26.01 16.36 -3.30
C ASN A 607 27.06 17.45 -2.99
N PRO A 608 28.36 17.12 -2.79
CA PRO A 608 28.97 15.79 -2.96
C PRO A 608 28.43 14.73 -1.99
N PHE A 609 28.60 13.45 -2.32
CA PHE A 609 28.06 12.32 -1.56
C PHE A 609 29.03 11.14 -1.44
N ASN A 610 28.79 10.25 -0.46
CA ASN A 610 29.52 8.99 -0.22
C ASN A 610 28.69 8.00 0.63
N PRO A 611 28.41 6.75 0.19
CA PRO A 611 28.44 6.28 -1.20
C PRO A 611 27.16 6.59 -1.97
N SER A 612 26.10 7.06 -1.30
CA SER A 612 24.77 7.23 -1.90
C SER A 612 24.23 8.67 -1.86
N THR A 613 23.35 8.99 -2.81
CA THR A 613 22.64 10.27 -2.88
C THR A 613 21.17 10.05 -3.23
N THR A 614 20.30 10.94 -2.76
CA THR A 614 18.86 10.89 -3.03
C THR A 614 18.51 11.85 -4.15
N ILE A 615 18.01 11.30 -5.24
CA ILE A 615 17.47 12.00 -6.42
C ILE A 615 15.97 12.22 -6.18
N THR A 616 15.55 13.45 -6.00
CA THR A 616 14.14 13.81 -5.80
C THR A 616 13.62 14.64 -6.96
N ILE A 617 12.49 14.19 -7.50
CA ILE A 617 11.71 14.85 -8.53
C ILE A 617 10.39 15.25 -7.88
N SER A 618 10.10 16.54 -7.89
CA SER A 618 8.89 17.11 -7.26
C SER A 618 8.12 17.94 -8.28
N ASN A 619 6.83 18.18 -8.02
CA ASN A 619 5.95 18.98 -8.89
C ASN A 619 5.79 18.40 -10.31
N CYS A 620 5.56 17.08 -10.41
CA CYS A 620 5.34 16.39 -11.69
C CYS A 620 3.89 15.87 -11.78
N LYS A 621 3.29 15.91 -12.98
CA LYS A 621 2.04 15.18 -13.30
C LYS A 621 2.39 13.71 -13.50
N SER A 622 1.56 12.76 -13.05
CA SER A 622 1.53 11.44 -13.68
C SER A 622 0.61 11.47 -14.90
N HIS A 623 1.15 11.03 -16.04
CA HIS A 623 0.58 10.06 -17.00
C HIS A 623 0.93 10.37 -18.46
N ILE A 624 1.93 9.60 -18.95
CA ILE A 624 2.21 9.13 -20.33
C ILE A 624 2.83 10.20 -21.28
N ALA A 625 4.02 10.08 -21.88
CA ALA A 625 4.95 8.96 -22.15
C ALA A 625 6.43 9.43 -22.11
N GLU A 626 7.36 8.45 -22.09
CA GLU A 626 8.83 8.60 -22.13
C GLU A 626 9.48 9.16 -20.85
N GLU A 627 9.02 8.70 -19.69
CA GLU A 627 9.70 9.01 -18.43
C GLU A 627 11.04 8.27 -18.33
N GLU A 628 12.14 9.03 -18.28
CA GLU A 628 13.48 8.48 -18.11
C GLU A 628 14.10 9.05 -16.84
N LEU A 629 14.81 8.22 -16.07
CA LEU A 629 15.80 8.68 -15.10
C LEU A 629 17.06 7.86 -15.24
N LYS A 630 18.10 8.48 -15.78
CA LYS A 630 19.35 7.81 -16.13
C LYS A 630 20.53 8.58 -15.55
N ILE A 631 21.60 7.87 -15.23
CA ILE A 631 22.83 8.43 -14.70
C ILE A 631 23.95 8.18 -15.69
N TYR A 632 24.74 9.20 -15.96
CA TYR A 632 25.84 9.18 -16.92
C TYR A 632 27.16 9.57 -16.25
N ASN A 633 28.27 9.02 -16.72
CA ASN A 633 29.61 9.49 -16.35
C ASN A 633 30.02 10.74 -17.17
N VAL A 634 31.17 11.35 -16.86
CA VAL A 634 31.68 12.53 -17.58
C VAL A 634 31.99 12.29 -19.07
N LYS A 635 32.10 11.03 -19.52
CA LYS A 635 32.27 10.69 -20.94
C LYS A 635 30.94 10.56 -21.68
N GLY A 636 29.81 10.71 -20.98
CA GLY A 636 28.47 10.54 -21.54
C GLY A 636 28.00 9.10 -21.62
N GLU A 637 28.72 8.15 -21.03
CA GLU A 637 28.32 6.74 -20.97
C GLU A 637 27.28 6.58 -19.84
N MET A 638 26.19 5.88 -20.12
CA MET A 638 25.19 5.54 -19.12
C MET A 638 25.79 4.55 -18.12
N VAL A 639 25.69 4.87 -16.83
CA VAL A 639 26.18 4.00 -15.75
C VAL A 639 25.05 3.29 -15.01
N ASP A 640 23.88 3.90 -14.89
CA ASP A 640 22.68 3.31 -14.26
C ASP A 640 21.38 3.84 -14.92
N ASP A 641 20.38 2.97 -15.04
CA ASP A 641 19.02 3.30 -15.51
C ASP A 641 18.02 3.06 -14.37
N LEU A 642 17.42 4.14 -13.88
CA LEU A 642 16.50 4.18 -12.75
C LEU A 642 15.06 4.45 -13.20
N SER A 643 14.79 4.41 -14.51
CA SER A 643 13.50 4.82 -15.09
C SER A 643 12.33 3.98 -14.57
N LEU A 644 12.55 2.69 -14.27
CA LEU A 644 11.53 1.80 -13.70
C LEU A 644 11.12 2.17 -12.26
N LEU A 645 11.99 2.85 -11.51
CA LEU A 645 11.72 3.23 -10.12
C LEU A 645 10.81 4.46 -10.01
N ILE A 646 10.66 5.24 -11.08
CA ILE A 646 9.72 6.37 -11.16
C ILE A 646 8.32 5.87 -11.55
N ASN A 647 8.25 4.84 -12.40
CA ASN A 647 6.99 4.31 -12.92
C ASN A 647 6.17 3.50 -11.91
N ASN A 648 6.73 3.12 -10.76
CA ASN A 648 6.11 2.26 -9.74
C ASN A 648 5.82 2.97 -8.40
N ALA A 649 5.93 4.30 -8.33
CA ALA A 649 5.68 5.03 -7.09
C ALA A 649 4.18 5.37 -6.91
N GLU A 650 3.60 4.92 -5.80
CA GLU A 650 2.17 5.09 -5.41
C GLU A 650 1.73 6.56 -5.17
N PHE A 651 2.63 7.55 -5.25
CA PHE A 651 2.34 8.96 -4.95
C PHE A 651 2.96 9.91 -6.00
N PRO A 652 2.18 10.48 -6.94
CA PRO A 652 2.73 11.19 -8.11
C PRO A 652 3.31 12.59 -7.82
N ILE A 653 3.26 13.08 -6.58
CA ILE A 653 3.65 14.47 -6.25
C ILE A 653 5.13 14.58 -5.81
N ARG A 654 5.79 13.48 -5.43
CA ARG A 654 7.23 13.41 -5.11
C ARG A 654 7.82 12.02 -5.36
N ASN A 655 8.65 11.90 -6.39
CA ASN A 655 9.44 10.69 -6.64
C ASN A 655 10.85 10.88 -6.08
N SER A 656 11.22 10.10 -5.05
CA SER A 656 12.54 10.15 -4.43
C SER A 656 13.23 8.79 -4.55
N ILE A 657 14.37 8.76 -5.24
CA ILE A 657 15.12 7.55 -5.57
C ILE A 657 16.52 7.68 -5.01
N ILE A 658 17.00 6.64 -4.34
CA ILE A 658 18.38 6.61 -3.84
C ILE A 658 19.25 5.95 -4.89
N TRP A 659 20.34 6.62 -5.24
CA TRP A 659 21.39 6.04 -6.04
C TRP A 659 22.59 5.70 -5.16
N ASP A 660 22.92 4.42 -5.05
CA ASP A 660 24.14 3.94 -4.39
C ASP A 660 25.28 3.78 -5.41
N ALA A 661 26.31 4.62 -5.28
CA ALA A 661 27.49 4.59 -6.13
C ALA A 661 28.65 3.77 -5.51
N SER A 662 28.41 2.95 -4.48
CA SER A 662 29.44 2.15 -3.77
C SER A 662 30.33 1.30 -4.70
N ARG A 663 29.74 0.81 -5.80
CA ARG A 663 30.40 -0.01 -6.84
C ARG A 663 30.96 0.82 -8.00
N ARG A 664 30.85 2.15 -7.97
CA ARG A 664 31.31 3.08 -9.01
C ARG A 664 32.65 3.72 -8.61
N GLN A 665 33.31 4.41 -9.54
CA GLN A 665 34.57 5.13 -9.27
C GLN A 665 34.25 6.52 -8.69
N SER A 666 35.10 7.07 -7.82
CA SER A 666 34.96 8.48 -7.42
C SER A 666 35.02 9.39 -8.65
N GLY A 667 34.19 10.42 -8.68
CA GLY A 667 34.14 11.33 -9.81
C GLY A 667 32.80 12.04 -9.96
N VAL A 668 32.67 12.73 -11.08
CA VAL A 668 31.47 13.49 -11.43
C VAL A 668 30.53 12.63 -12.29
N TYR A 669 29.25 12.70 -11.96
CA TYR A 669 28.17 12.05 -12.70
C TYR A 669 27.08 13.07 -13.05
N VAL A 670 26.24 12.74 -14.03
CA VAL A 670 25.10 13.55 -14.43
C VAL A 670 23.83 12.71 -14.31
N VAL A 671 22.92 13.14 -13.45
CA VAL A 671 21.56 12.64 -13.39
C VAL A 671 20.75 13.35 -14.46
N LYS A 672 20.06 12.60 -15.32
CA LYS A 672 19.17 13.12 -16.35
C LYS A 672 17.78 12.52 -16.14
N ALA A 673 16.80 13.38 -15.91
CA ALA A 673 15.40 13.00 -15.87
C ALA A 673 14.67 13.56 -17.10
N LYS A 674 13.83 12.77 -17.76
CA LYS A 674 12.90 13.21 -18.79
C LYS A 674 11.50 12.97 -18.26
N ILE A 675 10.73 13.99 -17.87
CA ILE A 675 9.41 13.84 -17.22
C ILE A 675 8.48 14.94 -17.69
N GLY A 676 7.24 14.58 -18.07
CA GLY A 676 6.26 15.53 -18.58
C GLY A 676 6.77 16.36 -19.77
N GLY A 677 7.62 15.77 -20.63
CA GLY A 677 8.27 16.43 -21.76
C GLY A 677 9.46 17.35 -21.43
N GLN A 678 9.77 17.56 -20.15
CA GLN A 678 10.95 18.33 -19.73
C GLN A 678 12.16 17.41 -19.54
N VAL A 679 13.34 17.89 -19.94
CA VAL A 679 14.63 17.25 -19.60
C VAL A 679 15.28 18.04 -18.49
N LEU A 680 15.39 17.45 -17.31
CA LEU A 680 16.06 18.00 -16.14
C LEU A 680 17.42 17.30 -15.98
N THR A 681 18.47 18.07 -15.70
CA THR A 681 19.80 17.50 -15.43
C THR A 681 20.37 18.04 -14.13
N LYS A 682 21.12 17.19 -13.42
CA LYS A 682 21.86 17.58 -12.22
C LYS A 682 23.23 16.90 -12.20
N THR A 683 24.28 17.71 -12.13
CA THR A 683 25.65 17.23 -11.91
C THR A 683 25.84 16.87 -10.44
N ILE A 684 26.38 15.68 -10.19
CA ILE A 684 26.60 15.14 -8.85
C ILE A 684 28.04 14.65 -8.70
N THR A 685 28.61 14.76 -7.50
CA THR A 685 30.00 14.42 -7.21
C THR A 685 30.07 13.30 -6.19
N PHE A 686 30.54 12.12 -6.60
CA PHE A 686 30.82 10.99 -5.72
C PHE A 686 32.27 11.07 -5.24
N LEU A 687 32.47 11.09 -3.92
CA LEU A 687 33.78 11.06 -3.28
C LEU A 687 33.90 9.74 -2.52
N LYS A 688 34.91 8.92 -2.82
CA LYS A 688 35.12 7.64 -2.12
C LYS A 688 36.14 7.81 -1.01
#